data_AF-A0A844MD93-F1
#
_entry.id   AF-A0A844MD93-F1
#
_cell.length_a   1.000
_cell.length_b   1.000
_cell.length_c   1.000
_cell.angle_alpha   90.00
_cell.angle_beta   90.00
_cell.angle_gamma   90.00
#
_symmetry.space_group_name_H-M   'P 1'
#
loop_
_entity.id
_entity.type
_entity.pdbx_description
1 polymer ?
#
loop_
_entity_poly.entity_id
_entity_poly.type
_entity_poly.pdbx_seq_one_letter_code
_entity_poly.pdbx_strand_id
1 'polypeptide(L)'
;MRIPTVTYRIQFNSAFGFDSAKAITNYIADLGISDLYASPIFKARLGSSHGYDVVDPTLLNPELGTEEAFEALVKELQQQNIGWLQDIVPNHMAYDSQNSYLMNVLENGPDSTYVDYFDLAWNSPFASSNEPILAPLLGNFFATSLENGEIQLKYEESGLNVNYYSLKLPLKLESYAKFLTQNLGKLTKSLGRNHPIFVRLLGILYMVKNIPSEVTAQQRRDQAAFVKGLLWELYSDNEEVRTFIDENLQLFNGEPGKPESFNLLESLLSEQFFRLSYWKVGAEEMNYRRFFTVNELISIRVEDFKVFKNTHDLICKLVHEGKFTGLRIDHIDGLYDPKQYLDRLREKTGDTYITVEKILQQGEDLPSNWPVQGTSGYDYLNYLNGIFCQTENEEKFTQIYSEFTGFKKDYEQLIPEKKHLIIDRNLAGDIDNLAFLLKTIAGNYRYGSDFTINGLKRALAEVLSRFPVYRTYVDREGISNIDRSYIQEVIAVAKPHIPFLHNELNFIEKLLLLEYDDFLTQVEKDQWLYFVMRVQQYTGPLMAKGVEDTALYVYNRFLSLNEVGGEPGKFGISLSEFNEFNQKRQARWPLAMSTTSTHDTKRGEDVRARLNILSEIPEEWQKQVRTWSEINRSHKKTDKRFAMPDKNDEYLFYQTLIGAFPFFEHEYADCVERVKDYVLKAIREAKVYTAWLRQNSTYEDAFVDFVKSVLELSKNNPFLKEFIPFQQQVAFYGIFNSLSQVLLKITSPGIPDFYQGTELWDFSLVDPDNRRPVDFETRQSYLKTIQEQTKTDILKLIEQLLSTKEDARIKLFLIVQALKARTENIDVFNAGNYLPLEVSGQFQEHIVAFARSHRHKTIITIAPRFFTRLIQPGEYPLGQQVWQDTSLKLPSGTPSAWKDAITGQTVQASDTILVGETLKHFPVALLVSES
;
A
#
# COMPACT_ATOMS: atom_id res chain seq x y z
N MET A 1 26.29 2.64 -10.89
CA MET A 1 24.88 2.25 -10.71
C MET A 1 24.44 1.25 -11.78
N ARG A 2 23.75 0.16 -11.40
CA ARG A 2 22.95 -0.66 -12.34
C ARG A 2 21.55 -0.05 -12.41
N ILE A 3 21.07 0.27 -13.61
CA ILE A 3 19.73 0.84 -13.83
C ILE A 3 18.85 -0.26 -14.45
N PRO A 4 17.70 -0.59 -13.84
CA PRO A 4 16.76 -1.52 -14.45
C PRO A 4 16.24 -1.01 -15.79
N THR A 5 16.06 -1.89 -16.77
CA THR A 5 15.35 -1.57 -18.01
C THR A 5 13.86 -1.90 -17.91
N VAL A 6 13.52 -2.91 -17.11
CA VAL A 6 12.16 -3.39 -16.80
C VAL A 6 12.18 -4.07 -15.43
N THR A 7 11.19 -3.79 -14.57
CA THR A 7 11.02 -4.48 -13.28
C THR A 7 9.86 -5.46 -13.30
N TYR A 8 9.99 -6.58 -12.59
CA TYR A 8 8.92 -7.56 -12.40
C TYR A 8 8.70 -7.85 -10.91
N ARG A 9 7.57 -7.40 -10.36
CA ARG A 9 7.23 -7.52 -8.94
C ARG A 9 6.79 -8.94 -8.58
N ILE A 10 7.50 -9.57 -7.65
CA ILE A 10 7.20 -10.86 -7.03
C ILE A 10 6.76 -10.68 -5.57
N GLN A 11 5.65 -11.29 -5.21
CA GLN A 11 5.11 -11.39 -3.86
C GLN A 11 5.62 -12.69 -3.20
N PHE A 12 6.68 -12.58 -2.42
CA PHE A 12 7.21 -13.68 -1.62
C PHE A 12 6.32 -13.96 -0.41
N ASN A 13 6.01 -15.24 -0.20
CA ASN A 13 5.31 -15.76 0.98
C ASN A 13 5.63 -17.27 1.12
N SER A 14 5.05 -17.92 2.14
CA SER A 14 5.30 -19.35 2.40
C SER A 14 4.90 -20.29 1.26
N ALA A 15 3.97 -19.89 0.38
CA ALA A 15 3.58 -20.67 -0.81
C ALA A 15 4.45 -20.36 -2.04
N PHE A 16 5.16 -19.23 -2.06
CA PHE A 16 6.04 -18.81 -3.13
C PHE A 16 7.36 -18.25 -2.57
N GLY A 17 8.22 -19.17 -2.11
CA GLY A 17 9.54 -18.88 -1.54
C GLY A 17 10.67 -18.80 -2.59
N PHE A 18 11.91 -18.83 -2.12
CA PHE A 18 13.12 -18.67 -2.94
C PHE A 18 13.28 -19.78 -4.00
N ASP A 19 12.95 -21.03 -3.68
CA ASP A 19 13.02 -22.13 -4.65
C ASP A 19 11.97 -22.00 -5.76
N SER A 20 10.75 -21.57 -5.44
CA SER A 20 9.70 -21.29 -6.43
C SER A 20 10.09 -20.14 -7.34
N ALA A 21 10.66 -19.06 -6.78
CA ALA A 21 11.18 -17.93 -7.55
C ALA A 21 12.36 -18.37 -8.45
N LYS A 22 13.23 -19.26 -7.96
CA LYS A 22 14.35 -19.80 -8.74
C LYS A 22 13.85 -20.60 -9.94
N ALA A 23 12.79 -21.38 -9.78
CA ALA A 23 12.21 -22.20 -10.84
C ALA A 23 11.66 -21.38 -12.02
N ILE A 24 11.34 -20.09 -11.81
CA ILE A 24 10.82 -19.21 -12.87
C ILE A 24 11.87 -18.25 -13.45
N THR A 25 13.13 -18.33 -13.04
CA THR A 25 14.21 -17.43 -13.51
C THR A 25 14.39 -17.44 -15.03
N ASN A 26 14.35 -18.61 -15.66
CA ASN A 26 14.40 -18.73 -17.12
C ASN A 26 13.20 -18.06 -17.79
N TYR A 27 12.00 -18.19 -17.21
CA TYR A 27 10.79 -17.57 -17.73
C TYR A 27 10.88 -16.04 -17.71
N ILE A 28 11.28 -15.44 -16.59
CA ILE A 28 11.41 -13.99 -16.48
C ILE A 28 12.53 -13.45 -17.40
N ALA A 29 13.62 -14.20 -17.58
CA ALA A 29 14.67 -13.86 -18.53
C ALA A 29 14.14 -13.88 -19.98
N ASP A 30 13.44 -14.94 -20.36
CA ASP A 30 12.84 -15.12 -21.70
C ASP A 30 11.74 -14.09 -21.99
N LEU A 31 11.07 -13.58 -20.95
CA LEU A 31 10.10 -12.48 -21.05
C LEU A 31 10.77 -11.12 -21.34
N GLY A 32 12.07 -10.99 -21.03
CA GLY A 32 12.85 -9.76 -21.22
C GLY A 32 12.94 -8.87 -19.97
N ILE A 33 12.72 -9.44 -18.78
CA ILE A 33 12.85 -8.72 -17.50
C ILE A 33 14.33 -8.52 -17.16
N SER A 34 14.70 -7.30 -16.73
CA SER A 34 16.07 -7.01 -16.30
C SER A 34 16.28 -7.13 -14.80
N ASP A 35 15.25 -6.85 -14.00
CA ASP A 35 15.37 -6.83 -12.54
C ASP A 35 14.11 -7.43 -11.90
N LEU A 36 14.34 -8.39 -11.00
CA LEU A 36 13.31 -8.92 -10.12
C LEU A 36 13.05 -7.89 -9.01
N TYR A 37 11.81 -7.42 -8.90
CA TYR A 37 11.38 -6.54 -7.82
C TYR A 37 10.75 -7.40 -6.71
N ALA A 38 11.51 -7.66 -5.65
CA ALA A 38 11.08 -8.52 -4.55
C ALA A 38 10.26 -7.74 -3.52
N SER A 39 9.15 -8.33 -3.03
CA SER A 39 8.51 -7.93 -1.77
C SER A 39 9.48 -8.03 -0.58
N PRO A 40 9.14 -7.48 0.60
CA PRO A 40 10.01 -7.61 1.77
C PRO A 40 10.34 -9.09 2.08
N ILE A 41 11.64 -9.39 2.24
CA ILE A 41 12.12 -10.77 2.51
C ILE A 41 12.71 -10.94 3.91
N PHE A 42 12.63 -9.91 4.76
CA PHE A 42 13.12 -9.96 6.13
C PHE A 42 12.12 -10.66 7.04
N LYS A 43 12.59 -11.21 8.17
CA LYS A 43 11.77 -11.98 9.09
C LYS A 43 10.56 -11.17 9.54
N ALA A 44 9.39 -11.61 9.08
CA ALA A 44 8.09 -11.06 9.41
C ALA A 44 7.38 -11.98 10.41
N ARG A 45 6.17 -11.59 10.84
CA ARG A 45 5.30 -12.46 11.63
C ARG A 45 5.11 -13.80 10.92
N LEU A 46 5.21 -14.89 11.68
CA LEU A 46 4.86 -16.23 11.21
C LEU A 46 3.49 -16.26 10.51
N GLY A 47 3.45 -16.80 9.29
CA GLY A 47 2.26 -16.86 8.45
C GLY A 47 1.96 -15.57 7.67
N SER A 48 2.85 -14.58 7.69
CA SER A 48 2.69 -13.35 6.90
C SER A 48 2.64 -13.68 5.40
N SER A 49 1.65 -13.12 4.72
CA SER A 49 1.47 -13.27 3.26
C SER A 49 2.16 -12.16 2.46
N HIS A 50 2.78 -11.17 3.12
CA HIS A 50 3.27 -9.95 2.48
C HIS A 50 4.62 -9.42 2.99
N GLY A 51 5.05 -9.78 4.20
CA GLY A 51 6.38 -9.41 4.74
C GLY A 51 6.50 -8.01 5.34
N TYR A 52 5.54 -7.10 5.15
CA TYR A 52 5.55 -5.75 5.75
C TYR A 52 5.47 -5.71 7.29
N ASP A 53 4.97 -6.75 7.94
CA ASP A 53 4.90 -6.90 9.39
C ASP A 53 6.20 -7.50 9.96
N VAL A 54 7.31 -6.78 9.74
CA VAL A 54 8.67 -7.18 10.13
C VAL A 54 8.80 -7.33 11.65
N VAL A 55 9.34 -8.47 12.11
CA VAL A 55 9.66 -8.73 13.52
C VAL A 55 11.17 -8.70 13.78
N ASP A 56 11.99 -8.97 12.76
CA ASP A 56 13.44 -8.84 12.84
C ASP A 56 14.05 -8.47 11.48
N PRO A 57 14.52 -7.23 11.28
CA PRO A 57 15.11 -6.78 10.01
C PRO A 57 16.53 -7.32 9.79
N THR A 58 17.12 -7.98 10.79
CA THR A 58 18.50 -8.48 10.72
C THR A 58 18.61 -9.91 10.18
N LEU A 59 17.46 -10.54 9.88
CA LEU A 59 17.36 -11.91 9.41
C LEU A 59 16.49 -11.99 8.16
N LEU A 60 16.84 -12.89 7.24
CA LEU A 60 15.93 -13.32 6.18
C LEU A 60 14.75 -14.09 6.79
N ASN A 61 13.59 -14.02 6.14
CA ASN A 61 12.41 -14.73 6.60
C ASN A 61 12.56 -16.24 6.35
N PRO A 62 12.56 -17.07 7.42
CA PRO A 62 12.73 -18.51 7.27
C PRO A 62 11.56 -19.21 6.56
N GLU A 63 10.37 -18.59 6.49
CA GLU A 63 9.23 -19.14 5.74
C GLU A 63 9.41 -19.03 4.21
N LEU A 64 10.35 -18.20 3.75
CA LEU A 64 10.67 -18.05 2.32
C LEU A 64 11.70 -19.08 1.84
N GLY A 65 12.42 -19.74 2.75
CA GLY A 65 13.47 -20.71 2.44
C GLY A 65 14.74 -20.50 3.27
N THR A 66 15.74 -21.35 3.06
CA THR A 66 17.03 -21.24 3.76
C THR A 66 17.93 -20.17 3.14
N GLU A 67 18.99 -19.78 3.84
CA GLU A 67 20.02 -18.87 3.29
C GLU A 67 20.66 -19.48 2.03
N GLU A 68 20.87 -20.79 1.98
CA GLU A 68 21.38 -21.48 0.78
C GLU A 68 20.42 -21.39 -0.41
N ALA A 69 19.10 -21.46 -0.16
CA ALA A 69 18.09 -21.29 -1.21
C ALA A 69 18.09 -19.84 -1.74
N PHE A 70 18.24 -18.86 -0.85
CA PHE A 70 18.42 -17.45 -1.24
C PHE A 70 19.68 -17.24 -2.09
N GLU A 71 20.83 -17.75 -1.64
CA GLU A 71 22.09 -17.67 -2.40
C GLU A 71 21.98 -18.37 -3.77
N ALA A 72 21.29 -19.51 -3.83
CA ALA A 72 21.07 -20.23 -5.07
C ALA A 72 20.18 -19.45 -6.06
N LEU A 73 19.14 -18.77 -5.57
CA LEU A 73 18.31 -17.88 -6.37
C LEU A 73 19.11 -16.67 -6.88
N VAL A 74 19.85 -15.99 -6.00
CA VAL A 74 20.68 -14.84 -6.37
C VAL A 74 21.69 -15.22 -7.44
N LYS A 75 22.36 -16.37 -7.29
CA LYS A 75 23.32 -16.86 -8.28
C LYS A 75 22.67 -17.13 -9.64
N GLU A 76 21.48 -17.74 -9.65
CA GLU A 76 20.74 -18.00 -10.89
C GLU A 76 20.35 -16.69 -11.59
N LEU A 77 19.83 -15.70 -10.85
CA LEU A 77 19.52 -14.37 -11.40
C LEU A 77 20.77 -13.70 -11.99
N GLN A 78 21.90 -13.74 -11.28
CA GLN A 78 23.16 -13.19 -11.77
C GLN A 78 23.67 -13.89 -13.04
N GLN A 79 23.49 -15.22 -13.17
CA GLN A 79 23.83 -15.96 -14.39
C GLN A 79 23.00 -15.51 -15.59
N GLN A 80 21.74 -15.13 -15.36
CA GLN A 80 20.85 -14.55 -16.37
C GLN A 80 21.03 -13.03 -16.54
N ASN A 81 21.99 -12.41 -15.83
CA ASN A 81 22.18 -10.95 -15.76
C ASN A 81 20.91 -10.19 -15.31
N ILE A 82 20.10 -10.82 -14.45
CA ILE A 82 18.94 -10.20 -13.81
C ILE A 82 19.37 -9.60 -12.47
N GLY A 83 19.02 -8.33 -12.24
CA GLY A 83 19.26 -7.64 -10.98
C GLY A 83 18.14 -7.87 -9.96
N TRP A 84 18.33 -7.33 -8.77
CA TRP A 84 17.39 -7.47 -7.66
C TRP A 84 17.07 -6.08 -7.08
N LEU A 85 15.81 -5.67 -7.23
CA LEU A 85 15.23 -4.50 -6.58
C LEU A 85 14.51 -4.95 -5.30
N GLN A 86 15.06 -4.65 -4.13
CA GLN A 86 14.49 -5.08 -2.84
C GLN A 86 13.54 -4.03 -2.26
N ASP A 87 12.32 -4.44 -1.91
CA ASP A 87 11.42 -3.65 -1.05
C ASP A 87 11.87 -3.65 0.41
N ILE A 88 11.97 -2.47 1.05
CA ILE A 88 12.41 -2.33 2.44
C ILE A 88 11.42 -1.48 3.25
N VAL A 89 11.27 -1.80 4.54
CA VAL A 89 10.21 -1.26 5.41
C VAL A 89 10.82 -0.47 6.59
N PRO A 90 11.19 0.81 6.39
CA PRO A 90 11.91 1.59 7.40
C PRO A 90 11.00 2.27 8.44
N ASN A 91 9.69 2.33 8.21
CA ASN A 91 8.80 3.11 9.07
C ASN A 91 8.36 2.37 10.34
N HIS A 92 8.18 1.05 10.27
CA HIS A 92 7.45 0.31 11.29
C HIS A 92 7.87 -1.16 11.39
N MET A 93 7.46 -1.79 12.49
CA MET A 93 7.63 -3.22 12.79
C MET A 93 6.33 -3.77 13.39
N ALA A 94 6.18 -5.09 13.45
CA ALA A 94 5.02 -5.73 14.04
C ALA A 94 5.01 -5.61 15.58
N TYR A 95 3.85 -5.28 16.14
CA TYR A 95 3.53 -5.45 17.55
C TYR A 95 3.20 -6.94 17.78
N ASP A 96 4.23 -7.75 17.99
CA ASP A 96 4.13 -9.20 18.06
C ASP A 96 5.15 -9.79 19.03
N SER A 97 4.84 -10.95 19.63
CA SER A 97 5.73 -11.69 20.54
C SER A 97 7.08 -12.03 19.91
N GLN A 98 7.14 -12.14 18.58
CA GLN A 98 8.37 -12.44 17.83
C GLN A 98 9.28 -11.22 17.66
N ASN A 99 8.77 -10.00 17.94
CA ASN A 99 9.56 -8.78 17.92
C ASN A 99 10.33 -8.63 19.25
N SER A 100 11.55 -9.16 19.28
CA SER A 100 12.40 -9.17 20.47
C SER A 100 12.75 -7.76 20.98
N TYR A 101 12.81 -6.76 20.09
CA TYR A 101 13.04 -5.36 20.43
C TYR A 101 11.87 -4.84 21.28
N LEU A 102 10.63 -5.03 20.81
CA LEU A 102 9.43 -4.62 21.53
C LEU A 102 9.28 -5.40 22.83
N MET A 103 9.43 -6.73 22.80
CA MET A 103 9.33 -7.55 24.01
C MET A 103 10.33 -7.11 25.09
N ASN A 104 11.53 -6.68 24.70
CA ASN A 104 12.49 -6.14 25.65
C ASN A 104 12.04 -4.81 26.27
N VAL A 105 11.38 -3.94 25.51
CA VAL A 105 10.77 -2.70 26.03
C VAL A 105 9.62 -3.02 26.97
N LEU A 106 8.75 -3.98 26.65
CA LEU A 106 7.61 -4.36 27.50
C LEU A 106 8.04 -5.02 28.83
N GLU A 107 9.20 -5.69 28.84
CA GLU A 107 9.78 -6.28 30.06
C GLU A 107 10.54 -5.25 30.93
N ASN A 108 11.30 -4.35 30.31
CA ASN A 108 12.26 -3.49 31.02
C ASN A 108 11.85 -2.02 31.10
N GLY A 109 10.80 -1.62 30.38
CA GLY A 109 10.27 -0.26 30.38
C GLY A 109 11.33 0.77 29.98
N PRO A 110 11.42 1.91 30.70
CA PRO A 110 12.40 2.97 30.44
C PRO A 110 13.87 2.53 30.44
N ASP A 111 14.19 1.43 31.13
CA ASP A 111 15.55 0.91 31.23
C ASP A 111 15.91 -0.04 30.08
N SER A 112 15.05 -0.17 29.06
CA SER A 112 15.34 -0.97 27.87
C SER A 112 16.39 -0.31 26.98
N THR A 113 17.28 -1.11 26.38
CA THR A 113 18.21 -0.62 25.33
C THR A 113 17.51 -0.15 24.05
N TYR A 114 16.22 -0.45 23.92
CA TYR A 114 15.39 -0.18 22.75
C TYR A 114 14.25 0.81 23.04
N VAL A 115 14.28 1.52 24.17
CA VAL A 115 13.25 2.53 24.51
C VAL A 115 13.14 3.64 23.47
N ASP A 116 14.27 4.03 22.88
CA ASP A 116 14.34 5.02 21.79
C ASP A 116 14.17 4.40 20.39
N TYR A 117 13.96 3.09 20.31
CA TYR A 117 13.82 2.39 19.04
C TYR A 117 12.45 2.61 18.41
N PHE A 118 11.41 2.65 19.24
CA PHE A 118 10.03 2.86 18.86
C PHE A 118 9.61 4.31 19.13
N ASP A 119 8.58 4.74 18.43
CA ASP A 119 8.01 6.08 18.59
C ASP A 119 6.92 6.04 19.66
N LEU A 120 7.34 6.13 20.92
CA LEU A 120 6.49 6.09 22.10
C LEU A 120 6.21 7.50 22.61
N ALA A 121 5.08 7.69 23.29
CA ALA A 121 4.78 8.95 23.98
C ALA A 121 5.89 9.36 24.98
N TRP A 122 6.62 8.38 25.53
CA TRP A 122 7.77 8.59 26.41
C TRP A 122 8.91 9.38 25.76
N ASN A 123 9.07 9.30 24.44
CA ASN A 123 10.17 9.95 23.71
C ASN A 123 9.88 11.41 23.39
N SER A 124 8.69 11.92 23.75
CA SER A 124 8.34 13.32 23.55
C SER A 124 9.21 14.24 24.43
N PRO A 125 9.73 15.36 23.90
CA PRO A 125 10.37 16.39 24.72
C PRO A 125 9.49 16.95 25.85
N PHE A 126 8.19 16.65 25.82
CA PHE A 126 7.17 17.11 26.76
C PHE A 126 6.58 16.00 27.63
N ALA A 127 7.15 14.79 27.62
CA ALA A 127 6.62 13.66 28.40
C ALA A 127 6.69 13.95 29.91
N SER A 128 5.57 13.74 30.62
CA SER A 128 5.45 13.95 32.08
C SER A 128 5.30 12.66 32.89
N SER A 129 5.07 11.52 32.23
CA SER A 129 4.85 10.21 32.86
C SER A 129 5.31 9.07 31.93
N ASN A 130 5.84 8.01 32.52
CA ASN A 130 6.13 6.75 31.82
C ASN A 130 4.90 5.83 31.92
N GLU A 131 3.76 6.28 31.37
CA GLU A 131 2.53 5.48 31.36
C GLU A 131 2.73 4.15 30.61
N PRO A 132 2.11 3.04 31.05
CA PRO A 132 2.26 1.75 30.38
C PRO A 132 1.92 1.82 28.88
N ILE A 133 2.71 1.16 28.05
CA ILE A 133 2.48 1.07 26.60
C ILE A 133 1.16 0.35 26.36
N LEU A 134 0.28 0.95 25.57
CA LEU A 134 -1.00 0.34 25.27
C LEU A 134 -0.79 -0.95 24.44
N ALA A 135 -1.53 -2.00 24.78
CA ALA A 135 -1.67 -3.21 23.98
C ALA A 135 -3.16 -3.40 23.62
N PRO A 136 -3.69 -2.60 22.67
CA PRO A 136 -5.11 -2.61 22.31
C PRO A 136 -5.39 -3.76 21.33
N LEU A 137 -5.27 -4.99 21.83
CA LEU A 137 -5.30 -6.22 21.04
C LEU A 137 -6.37 -7.22 21.53
N LEU A 138 -7.06 -6.92 22.64
CA LEU A 138 -8.13 -7.79 23.13
C LEU A 138 -9.35 -7.70 22.21
N GLY A 139 -10.01 -8.84 21.97
CA GLY A 139 -11.25 -8.93 21.20
C GLY A 139 -12.49 -8.43 21.97
N ASN A 140 -12.40 -8.28 23.29
CA ASN A 140 -13.47 -7.79 24.16
C ASN A 140 -12.91 -6.88 25.28
N PHE A 141 -13.79 -6.37 26.15
CA PHE A 141 -13.39 -5.62 27.34
C PHE A 141 -12.46 -6.44 28.24
N PHE A 142 -11.48 -5.75 28.84
CA PHE A 142 -10.44 -6.36 29.68
C PHE A 142 -11.00 -7.34 30.73
N ALA A 143 -11.96 -6.89 31.54
CA ALA A 143 -12.55 -7.72 32.59
C ALA A 143 -13.24 -8.96 32.02
N THR A 144 -13.95 -8.83 30.90
CA THR A 144 -14.60 -9.98 30.24
C THR A 144 -13.58 -10.97 29.70
N SER A 145 -12.53 -10.51 29.00
CA SER A 145 -11.47 -11.39 28.50
C SER A 145 -10.69 -12.06 29.63
N LEU A 146 -10.48 -11.34 30.75
CA LEU A 146 -9.86 -11.90 31.95
C LEU A 146 -10.74 -12.99 32.57
N GLU A 147 -12.00 -12.68 32.88
CA GLU A 147 -12.94 -13.59 33.55
C GLU A 147 -13.36 -14.80 32.70
N ASN A 148 -13.25 -14.70 31.37
CA ASN A 148 -13.41 -15.83 30.45
C ASN A 148 -12.18 -16.76 30.45
N GLY A 149 -11.09 -16.38 31.12
CA GLY A 149 -9.83 -17.14 31.12
C GLY A 149 -9.06 -17.06 29.79
N GLU A 150 -9.34 -16.04 28.96
CA GLU A 150 -8.64 -15.82 27.67
C GLU A 150 -7.24 -15.24 27.90
N ILE A 151 -7.07 -14.49 28.99
CA ILE A 151 -5.77 -13.95 29.44
C ILE A 151 -5.18 -14.91 30.46
N GLN A 152 -4.01 -15.48 30.15
CA GLN A 152 -3.38 -16.51 30.97
C GLN A 152 -1.91 -16.21 31.26
N LEU A 153 -1.55 -16.25 32.53
CA LEU A 153 -0.16 -16.35 32.98
C LEU A 153 0.36 -17.76 32.67
N LYS A 154 1.52 -17.84 32.01
CA LYS A 154 2.26 -19.10 31.79
C LYS A 154 3.72 -18.91 32.17
N TYR A 155 4.39 -20.01 32.46
CA TYR A 155 5.82 -20.07 32.71
C TYR A 155 6.50 -20.95 31.65
N GLU A 156 7.50 -20.39 30.99
CA GLU A 156 8.33 -21.05 29.98
C GLU A 156 9.82 -20.77 30.31
N GLU A 157 10.76 -21.32 29.55
CA GLU A 157 12.20 -21.06 29.73
C GLU A 157 12.54 -19.56 29.66
N SER A 158 11.80 -18.80 28.85
CA SER A 158 11.92 -17.35 28.72
C SER A 158 11.40 -16.57 29.94
N GLY A 159 10.74 -17.24 30.89
CA GLY A 159 10.17 -16.68 32.10
C GLY A 159 8.64 -16.72 32.17
N LEU A 160 8.06 -15.88 33.04
CA LEU A 160 6.63 -15.66 33.16
C LEU A 160 6.16 -14.74 32.04
N ASN A 161 5.08 -15.13 31.37
CA ASN A 161 4.46 -14.36 30.28
C ASN A 161 2.94 -14.29 30.47
N VAL A 162 2.35 -13.15 30.11
CA VAL A 162 0.90 -12.99 29.92
C VAL A 162 0.57 -13.38 28.49
N ASN A 163 -0.36 -14.32 28.32
CA ASN A 163 -0.74 -14.84 27.03
C ASN A 163 -2.18 -14.46 26.72
N TYR A 164 -2.42 -14.02 25.49
CA TYR A 164 -3.74 -13.84 24.91
C TYR A 164 -3.74 -14.48 23.52
N TYR A 165 -4.30 -15.69 23.42
CA TYR A 165 -4.12 -16.57 22.27
C TYR A 165 -2.63 -16.77 21.90
N SER A 166 -2.18 -16.28 20.73
CA SER A 166 -0.79 -16.37 20.27
C SER A 166 0.11 -15.24 20.77
N LEU A 167 -0.46 -14.14 21.28
CA LEU A 167 0.30 -13.03 21.84
C LEU A 167 0.87 -13.44 23.20
N LYS A 168 2.18 -13.27 23.39
CA LYS A 168 2.91 -13.54 24.62
C LYS A 168 3.67 -12.29 25.02
N LEU A 169 3.33 -11.72 26.17
CA LEU A 169 3.94 -10.49 26.70
C LEU A 169 4.75 -10.82 27.96
N PRO A 170 6.05 -10.48 28.03
CA PRO A 170 6.90 -10.79 29.17
C PRO A 170 6.55 -9.94 30.40
N LEU A 171 6.60 -10.53 31.59
CA LEU A 171 6.44 -9.78 32.83
C LEU A 171 7.69 -8.98 33.16
N LYS A 172 7.52 -7.79 33.73
CA LYS A 172 8.64 -7.09 34.39
C LYS A 172 9.18 -7.94 35.54
N LEU A 173 10.50 -7.97 35.69
CA LEU A 173 11.17 -8.87 36.62
C LEU A 173 10.72 -8.67 38.07
N GLU A 174 10.56 -7.43 38.53
CA GLU A 174 10.13 -7.07 39.88
C GLU A 174 8.80 -7.75 40.26
N SER A 175 7.90 -7.93 39.28
CA SER A 175 6.58 -8.50 39.51
C SER A 175 6.62 -10.01 39.81
N TYR A 176 7.74 -10.69 39.53
CA TYR A 176 7.95 -12.08 39.94
C TYR A 176 7.90 -12.25 41.46
N ALA A 177 8.27 -11.22 42.24
CA ALA A 177 8.21 -11.31 43.70
C ALA A 177 6.78 -11.59 44.18
N LYS A 178 5.77 -11.02 43.53
CA LYS A 178 4.35 -11.24 43.86
C LYS A 178 3.93 -12.67 43.55
N PHE A 179 4.34 -13.19 42.41
CA PHE A 179 4.08 -14.57 42.02
C PHE A 179 4.80 -15.57 42.93
N LEU A 180 6.09 -15.39 43.19
CA LEU A 180 6.93 -16.30 43.98
C LEU A 180 6.66 -16.25 45.49
N THR A 181 6.05 -15.18 46.01
CA THR A 181 5.65 -15.11 47.43
C THR A 181 4.30 -15.77 47.68
N GLN A 182 3.47 -15.88 46.65
CA GLN A 182 2.18 -16.55 46.75
C GLN A 182 2.39 -18.03 47.12
N ASN A 183 1.67 -18.51 48.12
CA ASN A 183 1.78 -19.88 48.67
C ASN A 183 3.19 -20.33 49.13
N LEU A 184 4.19 -19.44 49.26
CA LEU A 184 5.55 -19.82 49.64
C LEU A 184 5.62 -20.61 50.96
N GLY A 185 4.68 -20.35 51.88
CA GLY A 185 4.54 -21.08 53.13
C GLY A 185 4.20 -22.56 52.96
N LYS A 186 3.48 -22.97 51.89
CA LYS A 186 3.23 -24.38 51.57
C LYS A 186 4.53 -25.08 51.16
N LEU A 187 5.29 -24.47 50.25
CA LEU A 187 6.59 -25.01 49.82
C LEU A 187 7.56 -25.11 51.00
N THR A 188 7.58 -24.10 51.88
CA THR A 188 8.38 -24.12 53.12
C THR A 188 8.04 -25.31 54.02
N LYS A 189 6.75 -25.67 54.11
CA LYS A 189 6.30 -26.83 54.91
C LYS A 189 6.66 -28.16 54.26
N SER A 190 6.66 -28.22 52.92
CA SER A 190 7.02 -29.42 52.15
C SER A 190 8.53 -29.71 52.17
N LEU A 191 9.37 -28.72 51.88
CA LEU A 191 10.83 -28.90 51.80
C LEU A 191 11.57 -28.67 53.12
N GLY A 192 11.06 -27.77 53.97
CA GLY A 192 11.73 -27.29 55.18
C GLY A 192 12.59 -26.03 54.95
N ARG A 193 12.69 -25.17 55.98
CA ARG A 193 13.31 -23.83 55.90
C ARG A 193 14.79 -23.82 55.50
N ASN A 194 15.53 -24.88 55.83
CA ASN A 194 16.97 -24.97 55.58
C ASN A 194 17.30 -25.86 54.37
N HIS A 195 16.28 -26.30 53.62
CA HIS A 195 16.50 -27.15 52.46
C HIS A 195 17.25 -26.39 51.36
N PRO A 196 18.30 -26.96 50.73
CA PRO A 196 19.13 -26.23 49.76
C PRO A 196 18.32 -25.60 48.62
N ILE A 197 17.32 -26.32 48.09
CA ILE A 197 16.44 -25.82 47.01
C ILE A 197 15.56 -24.65 47.48
N PHE A 198 15.03 -24.72 48.70
CA PHE A 198 14.23 -23.63 49.26
C PHE A 198 15.09 -22.38 49.50
N VAL A 199 16.34 -22.56 49.99
CA VAL A 199 17.30 -21.47 50.15
C VAL A 199 17.67 -20.83 48.81
N ARG A 200 17.88 -21.63 47.75
CA ARG A 200 18.11 -21.11 46.39
C ARG A 200 16.93 -20.27 45.91
N LEU A 201 15.70 -20.75 46.07
CA LEU A 201 14.49 -19.99 45.71
C LEU A 201 14.36 -18.68 46.51
N LEU A 202 14.69 -18.69 47.80
CA LEU A 202 14.75 -17.45 48.59
C LEU A 202 15.83 -16.48 48.10
N GLY A 203 16.97 -17.00 47.63
CA GLY A 203 18.01 -16.22 46.98
C GLY A 203 17.50 -15.53 45.71
N ILE A 204 16.79 -16.27 44.85
CA ILE A 204 16.11 -15.73 43.66
C ILE A 204 15.11 -14.64 44.06
N LEU A 205 14.26 -14.91 45.05
CA LEU A 205 13.28 -13.94 45.53
C LEU A 205 13.95 -12.67 46.09
N TYR A 206 15.08 -12.82 46.78
CA TYR A 206 15.87 -11.69 47.27
C TYR A 206 16.44 -10.86 46.13
N MET A 207 16.98 -11.50 45.08
CA MET A 207 17.48 -10.80 43.89
C MET A 207 16.38 -10.00 43.19
N VAL A 208 15.20 -10.61 42.99
CA VAL A 208 14.05 -9.93 42.35
C VAL A 208 13.54 -8.74 43.19
N LYS A 209 13.53 -8.86 44.52
CA LYS A 209 13.08 -7.77 45.41
C LYS A 209 14.07 -6.62 45.54
N ASN A 210 15.34 -6.86 45.23
CA ASN A 210 16.43 -5.90 45.41
C ASN A 210 17.15 -5.62 44.09
N ILE A 211 16.38 -5.49 43.00
CA ILE A 211 16.91 -5.04 41.71
C ILE A 211 17.39 -3.59 41.90
N PRO A 212 18.66 -3.28 41.63
CA PRO A 212 19.17 -1.92 41.81
C PRO A 212 18.51 -0.97 40.81
N SER A 213 18.17 0.24 41.26
CA SER A 213 17.49 1.27 40.44
C SER A 213 18.40 2.01 39.45
N GLU A 214 19.73 1.86 39.58
CA GLU A 214 20.73 2.57 38.77
C GLU A 214 21.66 1.58 38.05
N VAL A 215 21.08 0.72 37.22
CA VAL A 215 21.84 -0.20 36.36
C VAL A 215 21.76 0.23 34.91
N THR A 216 22.84 -0.01 34.17
CA THR A 216 22.77 0.12 32.70
C THR A 216 21.75 -0.87 32.13
N ALA A 217 21.15 -0.51 31.00
CA ALA A 217 20.18 -1.37 30.31
C ALA A 217 20.73 -2.78 30.01
N GLN A 218 22.03 -2.91 29.71
CA GLN A 218 22.68 -4.22 29.54
C GLN A 218 22.70 -5.03 30.85
N GLN A 219 23.13 -4.41 31.95
CA GLN A 219 23.17 -5.07 33.26
C GLN A 219 21.78 -5.52 33.71
N ARG A 220 20.74 -4.72 33.44
CA ARG A 220 19.35 -5.10 33.73
C ARG A 220 18.93 -6.36 32.97
N ARG A 221 19.26 -6.43 31.67
CA ARG A 221 19.01 -7.63 30.84
C ARG A 221 19.76 -8.86 31.36
N ASP A 222 21.03 -8.72 31.67
CA ASP A 222 21.87 -9.82 32.17
C ASP A 222 21.35 -10.36 33.52
N GLN A 223 20.92 -9.46 34.41
CA GLN A 223 20.28 -9.83 35.68
C GLN A 223 18.96 -10.57 35.46
N ALA A 224 18.11 -10.07 34.57
CA ALA A 224 16.84 -10.73 34.24
C ALA A 224 17.08 -12.14 33.67
N ALA A 225 18.00 -12.28 32.71
CA ALA A 225 18.38 -13.57 32.14
C ALA A 225 18.94 -14.53 33.20
N PHE A 226 19.80 -14.06 34.09
CA PHE A 226 20.36 -14.86 35.18
C PHE A 226 19.29 -15.36 36.16
N VAL A 227 18.40 -14.46 36.61
CA VAL A 227 17.30 -14.81 37.51
C VAL A 227 16.34 -15.82 36.85
N LYS A 228 15.97 -15.60 35.59
CA LYS A 228 15.12 -16.51 34.81
C LYS A 228 15.78 -17.88 34.64
N GLY A 229 17.07 -17.92 34.31
CA GLY A 229 17.83 -19.16 34.15
C GLY A 229 17.89 -19.98 35.45
N LEU A 230 18.19 -19.34 36.59
CA LEU A 230 18.18 -20.02 37.89
C LEU A 230 16.79 -20.54 38.27
N LEU A 231 15.74 -19.76 38.01
CA LEU A 231 14.37 -20.18 38.31
C LEU A 231 13.93 -21.33 37.40
N TRP A 232 14.35 -21.31 36.13
CA TRP A 232 14.10 -22.38 35.18
C TRP A 232 14.81 -23.67 35.58
N GLU A 233 16.10 -23.62 35.96
CA GLU A 233 16.83 -24.77 36.51
C GLU A 233 16.08 -25.40 37.69
N LEU A 234 15.64 -24.58 38.66
CA LEU A 234 14.86 -25.08 39.80
C LEU A 234 13.53 -25.71 39.39
N TYR A 235 12.81 -25.12 38.43
CA TYR A 235 11.54 -25.65 37.91
C TYR A 235 11.72 -26.96 37.14
N SER A 236 12.78 -27.06 36.34
CA SER A 236 13.09 -28.23 35.52
C SER A 236 13.60 -29.40 36.38
N ASP A 237 14.39 -29.13 37.41
CA ASP A 237 15.09 -30.19 38.14
C ASP A 237 14.40 -30.64 39.43
N ASN A 238 13.45 -29.86 39.97
CA ASN A 238 12.80 -30.16 41.26
C ASN A 238 11.28 -30.23 41.15
N GLU A 239 10.72 -31.40 41.47
CA GLU A 239 9.28 -31.67 41.41
C GLU A 239 8.50 -30.74 42.36
N GLU A 240 8.97 -30.51 43.59
CA GLU A 240 8.28 -29.66 44.55
C GLU A 240 8.24 -28.19 44.12
N VAL A 241 9.30 -27.70 43.46
CA VAL A 241 9.33 -26.33 42.90
C VAL A 241 8.43 -26.24 41.68
N ARG A 242 8.44 -27.27 40.83
CA ARG A 242 7.55 -27.36 39.67
C ARG A 242 6.08 -27.33 40.09
N THR A 243 5.70 -28.20 41.02
CA THR A 243 4.35 -28.21 41.60
C THR A 243 3.99 -26.87 42.23
N PHE A 244 4.92 -26.23 42.95
CA PHE A 244 4.70 -24.90 43.52
C PHE A 244 4.41 -23.83 42.46
N ILE A 245 5.20 -23.80 41.38
CA ILE A 245 5.00 -22.85 40.27
C ILE A 245 3.69 -23.16 39.55
N ASP A 246 3.41 -24.43 39.22
CA ASP A 246 2.20 -24.85 38.51
C ASP A 246 0.92 -24.56 39.33
N GLU A 247 0.93 -24.80 40.64
CA GLU A 247 -0.16 -24.43 41.55
C GLU A 247 -0.38 -22.92 41.59
N ASN A 248 0.69 -22.13 41.60
CA ASN A 248 0.58 -20.67 41.55
C ASN A 248 0.05 -20.20 40.19
N LEU A 249 0.46 -20.80 39.07
CA LEU A 249 -0.09 -20.49 37.74
C LEU A 249 -1.60 -20.74 37.72
N GLN A 250 -2.06 -21.89 38.22
CA GLN A 250 -3.49 -22.20 38.34
C GLN A 250 -4.23 -21.17 39.20
N LEU A 251 -3.65 -20.79 40.34
CA LEU A 251 -4.25 -19.82 41.25
C LEU A 251 -4.36 -18.41 40.63
N PHE A 252 -3.31 -17.93 39.95
CA PHE A 252 -3.34 -16.63 39.30
C PHE A 252 -4.32 -16.61 38.12
N ASN A 253 -4.38 -17.68 37.32
CA ASN A 253 -5.25 -17.77 36.16
C ASN A 253 -6.75 -17.84 36.48
N GLY A 254 -7.13 -17.95 37.76
CA GLY A 254 -8.51 -17.92 38.19
C GLY A 254 -9.36 -19.09 37.66
N GLU A 255 -10.66 -19.00 37.90
CA GLU A 255 -11.66 -19.97 37.48
C GLU A 255 -12.82 -19.23 36.80
N PRO A 256 -13.08 -19.49 35.50
CA PRO A 256 -14.20 -18.87 34.80
C PRO A 256 -15.53 -19.07 35.55
N GLY A 257 -16.31 -18.00 35.67
CA GLY A 257 -17.54 -17.96 36.48
C GLY A 257 -17.33 -17.56 37.95
N LYS A 258 -16.09 -17.32 38.40
CA LYS A 258 -15.77 -16.75 39.72
C LYS A 258 -14.87 -15.51 39.59
N PRO A 259 -15.42 -14.31 39.36
CA PRO A 259 -14.64 -13.09 39.09
C PRO A 259 -13.50 -12.81 40.11
N GLU A 260 -13.78 -12.92 41.40
CA GLU A 260 -12.81 -12.68 42.48
C GLU A 260 -11.57 -13.60 42.43
N SER A 261 -11.65 -14.73 41.72
CA SER A 261 -10.50 -15.64 41.54
C SER A 261 -9.41 -15.05 40.63
N PHE A 262 -9.73 -14.04 39.82
CA PHE A 262 -8.79 -13.38 38.92
C PHE A 262 -8.05 -12.19 39.54
N ASN A 263 -8.40 -11.77 40.77
CA ASN A 263 -7.82 -10.60 41.44
C ASN A 263 -6.28 -10.64 41.51
N LEU A 264 -5.70 -11.83 41.65
CA LEU A 264 -4.25 -12.00 41.69
C LEU A 264 -3.60 -11.65 40.34
N LEU A 265 -4.18 -12.14 39.23
CA LEU A 265 -3.70 -11.84 37.89
C LEU A 265 -3.99 -10.39 37.49
N GLU A 266 -5.19 -9.87 37.77
CA GLU A 266 -5.49 -8.45 37.54
C GLU A 266 -4.48 -7.53 38.25
N SER A 267 -4.25 -7.80 39.54
CA SER A 267 -3.30 -7.03 40.32
C SER A 267 -1.86 -7.19 39.81
N LEU A 268 -1.48 -8.35 39.26
CA LEU A 268 -0.18 -8.54 38.61
C LEU A 268 -0.09 -7.75 37.29
N LEU A 269 -1.14 -7.74 36.47
CA LEU A 269 -1.22 -7.02 35.21
C LEU A 269 -1.12 -5.50 35.40
N SER A 270 -1.69 -4.97 36.48
CA SER A 270 -1.64 -3.53 36.80
C SER A 270 -0.23 -2.99 37.06
N GLU A 271 0.75 -3.88 37.31
CA GLU A 271 2.13 -3.49 37.58
C GLU A 271 3.00 -3.45 36.32
N GLN A 272 2.53 -3.92 35.17
CA GLN A 272 3.37 -4.12 33.99
C GLN A 272 3.64 -2.82 33.22
N PHE A 273 4.68 -2.81 32.38
CA PHE A 273 4.97 -1.69 31.47
C PHE A 273 4.08 -1.68 30.23
N PHE A 274 3.12 -2.61 30.13
CA PHE A 274 2.09 -2.65 29.12
C PHE A 274 0.70 -2.70 29.75
N ARG A 275 -0.30 -2.19 29.03
CA ARG A 275 -1.71 -2.24 29.42
C ARG A 275 -2.53 -2.93 28.34
N LEU A 276 -2.97 -4.17 28.61
CA LEU A 276 -3.92 -4.87 27.76
C LEU A 276 -5.26 -4.13 27.76
N SER A 277 -5.84 -3.93 26.58
CA SER A 277 -7.14 -3.28 26.44
C SER A 277 -7.91 -3.80 25.23
N TYR A 278 -9.22 -3.55 25.24
CA TYR A 278 -10.07 -3.79 24.08
C TYR A 278 -9.55 -3.00 22.89
N TRP A 279 -9.47 -3.62 21.71
CA TRP A 279 -8.83 -3.01 20.54
C TRP A 279 -9.39 -1.63 20.15
N LYS A 280 -10.65 -1.34 20.48
CA LYS A 280 -11.28 -0.02 20.24
C LYS A 280 -10.66 1.11 21.06
N VAL A 281 -10.10 0.82 22.23
CA VAL A 281 -9.41 1.82 23.06
C VAL A 281 -8.23 2.43 22.31
N GLY A 282 -7.62 1.69 21.39
CA GLY A 282 -6.51 2.18 20.56
C GLY A 282 -6.87 3.31 19.59
N ALA A 283 -8.15 3.64 19.39
CA ALA A 283 -8.53 4.82 18.62
C ALA A 283 -8.45 6.13 19.43
N GLU A 284 -8.60 6.05 20.75
CA GLU A 284 -8.76 7.21 21.66
C GLU A 284 -7.58 7.41 22.61
N GLU A 285 -6.93 6.33 23.05
CA GLU A 285 -5.85 6.39 24.07
C GLU A 285 -4.50 5.91 23.54
N MET A 286 -4.27 6.01 22.22
CA MET A 286 -3.03 5.55 21.60
C MET A 286 -1.81 6.32 22.13
N ASN A 287 -0.77 5.59 22.55
CA ASN A 287 0.45 6.17 23.13
C ASN A 287 1.75 5.71 22.44
N TYR A 288 1.64 5.16 21.23
CA TYR A 288 2.74 4.94 20.29
C TYR A 288 2.30 5.28 18.87
N ARG A 289 3.20 5.73 18.01
CA ARG A 289 2.85 6.00 16.60
C ARG A 289 2.65 4.69 15.85
N ARG A 290 1.55 4.58 15.12
CA ARG A 290 1.20 3.41 14.28
C ARG A 290 1.51 3.65 12.81
N PHE A 291 1.59 2.58 12.03
CA PHE A 291 1.38 2.66 10.59
C PHE A 291 -0.12 2.85 10.32
N PHE A 292 -0.49 4.01 9.78
CA PHE A 292 -1.88 4.44 9.62
C PHE A 292 -2.71 4.28 10.90
N THR A 293 -3.66 3.35 10.90
CA THR A 293 -4.58 3.05 12.00
C THR A 293 -4.47 1.59 12.45
N VAL A 294 -3.38 0.90 12.09
CA VAL A 294 -3.16 -0.53 12.36
C VAL A 294 -2.46 -0.68 13.71
N ASN A 295 -3.16 -1.22 14.71
CA ASN A 295 -2.63 -1.35 16.07
C ASN A 295 -1.42 -2.29 16.13
N GLU A 296 -1.41 -3.28 15.25
CA GLU A 296 -0.40 -4.34 15.14
C GLU A 296 0.90 -3.88 14.47
N LEU A 297 1.02 -2.62 14.02
CA LEU A 297 2.22 -2.08 13.39
C LEU A 297 2.70 -0.84 14.16
N ILE A 298 3.74 -1.02 14.96
CA ILE A 298 4.37 0.02 15.77
C ILE A 298 5.51 0.68 15.01
N SER A 299 5.52 2.01 15.00
CA SER A 299 6.50 2.76 14.22
C SER A 299 7.85 2.85 14.92
N ILE A 300 8.93 2.84 14.14
CA ILE A 300 10.29 2.99 14.63
C ILE A 300 10.82 4.40 14.37
N ARG A 301 11.84 4.79 15.14
CA ARG A 301 12.50 6.09 15.07
C ARG A 301 13.75 6.04 14.20
N VAL A 302 13.55 5.79 12.90
CA VAL A 302 14.68 5.61 11.95
C VAL A 302 15.50 6.90 11.74
N GLU A 303 15.00 8.06 12.20
CA GLU A 303 15.78 9.30 12.30
C GLU A 303 16.93 9.19 13.33
N ASP A 304 16.85 8.29 14.31
CA ASP A 304 17.97 7.93 15.16
C ASP A 304 18.96 7.02 14.39
N PHE A 305 20.23 7.44 14.36
CA PHE A 305 21.27 6.72 13.63
C PHE A 305 21.50 5.28 14.13
N LYS A 306 21.33 5.01 15.44
CA LYS A 306 21.46 3.66 16.01
C LYS A 306 20.34 2.74 15.49
N VAL A 307 19.12 3.27 15.40
CA VAL A 307 17.96 2.55 14.85
C VAL A 307 18.16 2.28 13.38
N PHE A 308 18.49 3.32 12.59
CA PHE A 308 18.81 3.19 11.16
C PHE A 308 19.89 2.14 10.92
N LYS A 309 21.02 2.24 11.64
CA LYS A 309 22.14 1.29 11.50
C LYS A 309 21.67 -0.15 11.75
N ASN A 310 20.99 -0.40 12.87
CA ASN A 310 20.54 -1.75 13.20
C ASN A 310 19.56 -2.31 12.17
N THR A 311 18.58 -1.52 11.71
CA THR A 311 17.60 -1.98 10.72
C THR A 311 18.15 -2.08 9.30
N HIS A 312 19.28 -1.44 8.98
CA HIS A 312 19.83 -1.38 7.62
C HIS A 312 21.16 -2.12 7.43
N ASP A 313 21.82 -2.62 8.48
CA ASP A 313 23.13 -3.28 8.35
C ASP A 313 23.08 -4.50 7.39
N LEU A 314 22.04 -5.36 7.48
CA LEU A 314 21.86 -6.48 6.56
C LEU A 314 21.55 -6.00 5.13
N ILE A 315 20.68 -5.00 4.97
CA ILE A 315 20.35 -4.41 3.67
C ILE A 315 21.63 -3.88 3.00
N CYS A 316 22.43 -3.10 3.73
CA CYS A 316 23.68 -2.53 3.24
C CYS A 316 24.69 -3.64 2.91
N LYS A 317 24.78 -4.70 3.73
CA LYS A 317 25.63 -5.87 3.43
C LYS A 317 25.23 -6.49 2.08
N LEU A 318 23.95 -6.76 1.87
CA LEU A 318 23.45 -7.38 0.63
C LEU A 318 23.64 -6.48 -0.60
N VAL A 319 23.58 -5.16 -0.44
CA VAL A 319 23.95 -4.19 -1.49
C VAL A 319 25.45 -4.24 -1.79
N HIS A 320 26.32 -4.18 -0.78
CA HIS A 320 27.78 -4.23 -0.96
C HIS A 320 28.26 -5.54 -1.57
N GLU A 321 27.58 -6.65 -1.27
CA GLU A 321 27.84 -7.97 -1.88
C GLU A 321 27.31 -8.07 -3.33
N GLY A 322 26.62 -7.04 -3.84
CA GLY A 322 26.04 -7.02 -5.19
C GLY A 322 24.84 -7.94 -5.35
N LYS A 323 24.24 -8.40 -4.24
CA LYS A 323 23.03 -9.24 -4.24
C LYS A 323 21.79 -8.39 -4.48
N PHE A 324 21.75 -7.19 -3.89
CA PHE A 324 20.76 -6.17 -4.20
C PHE A 324 21.37 -5.10 -5.10
N THR A 325 20.71 -4.84 -6.23
CA THR A 325 21.13 -3.83 -7.21
C THR A 325 20.26 -2.58 -7.17
N GLY A 326 19.10 -2.65 -6.51
CA GLY A 326 18.25 -1.51 -6.20
C GLY A 326 17.46 -1.70 -4.91
N LEU A 327 16.91 -0.60 -4.39
CA LEU A 327 16.02 -0.56 -3.23
C LEU A 327 14.74 0.21 -3.56
N ARG A 328 13.58 -0.34 -3.18
CA ARG A 328 12.30 0.37 -3.14
C ARG A 328 11.95 0.64 -1.69
N ILE A 329 11.69 1.90 -1.35
CA ILE A 329 11.40 2.31 0.02
C ILE A 329 9.90 2.33 0.25
N ASP A 330 9.42 1.52 1.19
CA ASP A 330 8.04 1.52 1.65
C ASP A 330 7.72 2.76 2.47
N HIS A 331 6.54 3.35 2.23
CA HIS A 331 5.92 4.39 3.04
C HIS A 331 6.87 5.51 3.50
N ILE A 332 7.58 6.14 2.56
CA ILE A 332 8.56 7.20 2.86
C ILE A 332 7.91 8.39 3.59
N ASP A 333 6.63 8.64 3.34
CA ASP A 333 5.85 9.72 3.96
C ASP A 333 5.49 9.45 5.43
N GLY A 334 5.76 8.27 5.97
CA GLY A 334 5.64 7.99 7.41
C GLY A 334 6.85 8.45 8.23
N LEU A 335 7.99 8.69 7.58
CA LEU A 335 9.23 9.00 8.29
C LEU A 335 9.22 10.43 8.88
N TYR A 336 9.95 10.61 9.98
CA TYR A 336 10.07 11.90 10.64
C TYR A 336 10.84 12.90 9.76
N ASP A 337 11.98 12.48 9.22
CA ASP A 337 12.83 13.24 8.29
C ASP A 337 13.20 12.36 7.07
N PRO A 338 12.35 12.33 6.03
CA PRO A 338 12.58 11.53 4.83
C PRO A 338 13.88 11.89 4.09
N LYS A 339 14.24 13.18 4.04
CA LYS A 339 15.43 13.66 3.35
C LYS A 339 16.68 13.11 4.04
N GLN A 340 16.78 13.28 5.36
CA GLN A 340 17.89 12.75 6.15
C GLN A 340 18.01 11.23 6.01
N TYR A 341 16.89 10.51 6.03
CA TYR A 341 16.88 9.07 5.82
C TYR A 341 17.48 8.69 4.45
N LEU A 342 17.03 9.34 3.37
CA LEU A 342 17.51 9.08 2.01
C LEU A 342 18.98 9.46 1.83
N ASP A 343 19.44 10.56 2.43
CA ASP A 343 20.84 10.97 2.41
C ASP A 343 21.73 9.92 3.10
N ARG A 344 21.32 9.42 4.28
CA ARG A 344 22.02 8.34 4.98
C ARG A 344 22.03 7.04 4.18
N LEU A 345 20.91 6.68 3.57
CA LEU A 345 20.81 5.47 2.76
C LEU A 345 21.73 5.56 1.54
N ARG A 346 21.75 6.72 0.86
CA ARG A 346 22.64 7.00 -0.26
C ARG A 346 24.11 6.94 0.15
N GLU A 347 24.48 7.51 1.30
CA GLU A 347 25.84 7.44 1.84
C GLU A 347 26.28 5.99 2.09
N LYS A 348 25.38 5.14 2.61
CA LYS A 348 25.68 3.74 2.95
C LYS A 348 25.62 2.77 1.79
N THR A 349 24.90 3.09 0.72
CA THR A 349 24.68 2.18 -0.41
C THR A 349 25.36 2.66 -1.70
N GLY A 350 25.89 3.88 -1.72
CA GLY A 350 26.56 4.46 -2.89
C GLY A 350 25.61 4.61 -4.07
N ASP A 351 26.05 4.22 -5.26
CA ASP A 351 25.34 4.37 -6.52
C ASP A 351 24.25 3.29 -6.76
N THR A 352 23.52 2.87 -5.72
CA THR A 352 22.41 1.91 -5.84
C THR A 352 21.16 2.57 -6.44
N TYR A 353 20.40 1.87 -7.28
CA TYR A 353 19.12 2.40 -7.78
C TYR A 353 18.10 2.48 -6.63
N ILE A 354 17.51 3.64 -6.36
CA ILE A 354 16.56 3.84 -5.26
C ILE A 354 15.27 4.45 -5.78
N THR A 355 14.13 3.82 -5.50
CA THR A 355 12.79 4.40 -5.71
C THR A 355 12.02 4.46 -4.40
N VAL A 356 11.04 5.35 -4.34
CA VAL A 356 10.20 5.54 -3.15
C VAL A 356 8.74 5.27 -3.46
N GLU A 357 8.05 4.59 -2.57
CA GLU A 357 6.60 4.61 -2.54
C GLU A 357 6.14 5.97 -1.99
N LYS A 358 5.74 6.85 -2.90
CA LYS A 358 5.18 8.16 -2.59
C LYS A 358 4.06 8.45 -3.55
N ILE A 359 2.89 8.80 -2.99
CA ILE A 359 1.72 9.13 -3.78
C ILE A 359 1.74 10.63 -4.08
N LEU A 360 1.78 10.98 -5.37
CA LEU A 360 1.72 12.35 -5.85
C LEU A 360 0.30 12.66 -6.31
N GLN A 361 -0.25 13.78 -5.85
CA GLN A 361 -1.47 14.34 -6.44
C GLN A 361 -1.18 14.90 -7.83
N GLN A 362 -2.22 15.11 -8.64
CA GLN A 362 -2.03 15.66 -9.98
C GLN A 362 -1.38 17.05 -9.90
N GLY A 363 -0.27 17.23 -10.61
CA GLY A 363 0.53 18.47 -10.58
C GLY A 363 1.51 18.59 -9.42
N GLU A 364 1.48 17.70 -8.42
CA GLU A 364 2.48 17.63 -7.34
C GLU A 364 3.84 17.16 -7.90
N ASP A 365 4.93 17.74 -7.41
CA ASP A 365 6.29 17.33 -7.75
C ASP A 365 6.92 16.55 -6.60
N LEU A 366 7.64 15.47 -6.93
CA LEU A 366 8.54 14.83 -5.96
C LEU A 366 9.63 15.83 -5.53
N PRO A 367 10.03 15.89 -4.24
CA PRO A 367 11.09 16.79 -3.79
C PRO A 367 12.39 16.60 -4.58
N SER A 368 12.81 17.65 -5.28
CA SER A 368 13.95 17.59 -6.23
C SER A 368 15.32 17.35 -5.59
N ASN A 369 15.44 17.56 -4.28
CA ASN A 369 16.67 17.34 -3.52
C ASN A 369 16.79 15.92 -2.95
N TRP A 370 15.80 15.04 -3.16
CA TRP A 370 15.89 13.65 -2.73
C TRP A 370 16.85 12.86 -3.63
N PRO A 371 17.83 12.12 -3.07
CA PRO A 371 18.82 11.38 -3.85
C PRO A 371 18.26 10.04 -4.36
N VAL A 372 17.17 10.07 -5.12
CA VAL A 372 16.42 8.91 -5.64
C VAL A 372 16.23 8.99 -7.16
N GLN A 373 15.81 7.88 -7.77
CA GLN A 373 15.52 7.81 -9.20
C GLN A 373 14.05 8.10 -9.53
N GLY A 374 13.16 8.12 -8.53
CA GLY A 374 11.77 8.53 -8.66
C GLY A 374 10.82 7.74 -7.75
N THR A 375 9.54 7.75 -8.11
CA THR A 375 8.47 7.01 -7.42
C THR A 375 8.38 5.56 -7.89
N SER A 376 7.54 4.77 -7.20
CA SER A 376 7.07 3.45 -7.65
C SER A 376 6.03 3.51 -8.79
N GLY A 377 5.55 4.70 -9.19
CA GLY A 377 4.85 4.91 -10.46
C GLY A 377 3.34 5.13 -10.42
N TYR A 378 2.70 5.33 -9.25
CA TYR A 378 1.26 5.64 -9.19
C TYR A 378 0.90 6.93 -9.92
N ASP A 379 1.80 7.91 -9.96
CA ASP A 379 1.69 9.10 -10.80
C ASP A 379 1.53 8.71 -12.26
N TYR A 380 2.43 7.88 -12.80
CA TYR A 380 2.34 7.41 -14.17
C TYR A 380 1.05 6.62 -14.44
N LEU A 381 0.63 5.75 -13.51
CA LEU A 381 -0.60 4.96 -13.62
C LEU A 381 -1.80 5.88 -13.85
N ASN A 382 -1.99 6.90 -13.01
CA ASN A 382 -3.16 7.76 -13.06
C ASN A 382 -3.19 8.63 -14.31
N TYR A 383 -2.04 9.18 -14.74
CA TYR A 383 -1.95 9.92 -15.99
C TYR A 383 -2.23 9.03 -17.22
N LEU A 384 -1.67 7.81 -17.25
CA LEU A 384 -1.92 6.87 -18.34
C LEU A 384 -3.38 6.40 -18.37
N ASN A 385 -3.99 6.13 -17.22
CA ASN A 385 -5.41 5.73 -17.18
C ASN A 385 -6.32 6.88 -17.62
N GLY A 386 -6.02 8.11 -17.21
CA GLY A 386 -6.83 9.30 -17.50
C GLY A 386 -6.97 9.60 -19.00
N ILE A 387 -5.98 9.27 -19.83
CA ILE A 387 -6.09 9.46 -21.29
C ILE A 387 -7.04 8.46 -21.96
N PHE A 388 -7.43 7.37 -21.32
CA PHE A 388 -8.44 6.46 -21.87
C PHE A 388 -9.87 6.87 -21.50
N CYS A 389 -10.04 7.94 -20.72
CA CYS A 389 -11.33 8.50 -20.38
C CYS A 389 -11.73 9.59 -21.41
N GLN A 390 -12.94 9.48 -21.96
CA GLN A 390 -13.46 10.48 -22.90
C GLN A 390 -14.02 11.69 -22.15
N THR A 391 -13.15 12.67 -21.89
CA THR A 391 -13.41 13.84 -21.03
C THR A 391 -14.65 14.66 -21.44
N GLU A 392 -14.98 14.72 -22.74
CA GLU A 392 -16.20 15.37 -23.24
C GLU A 392 -17.52 14.81 -22.67
N ASN A 393 -17.49 13.59 -22.10
CA ASN A 393 -18.65 12.94 -21.51
C ASN A 393 -18.74 13.10 -19.98
N GLU A 394 -17.90 13.94 -19.36
CA GLU A 394 -17.92 14.17 -17.90
C GLU A 394 -19.29 14.58 -17.36
N GLU A 395 -19.93 15.56 -17.99
CA GLU A 395 -21.23 16.07 -17.56
C GLU A 395 -22.30 14.98 -17.62
N LYS A 396 -22.29 14.17 -18.69
CA LYS A 396 -23.22 13.04 -18.85
C LYS A 396 -23.00 12.00 -17.76
N PHE A 397 -21.76 11.62 -17.47
CA PHE A 397 -21.44 10.67 -16.40
C PHE A 397 -21.87 11.18 -15.03
N THR A 398 -21.65 12.46 -14.77
CA THR A 398 -22.08 13.12 -13.52
C THR A 398 -23.60 13.12 -13.40
N GLN A 399 -24.32 13.39 -14.48
CA GLN A 399 -25.78 13.31 -14.53
C GLN A 399 -26.27 11.87 -14.31
N ILE A 400 -25.71 10.88 -15.00
CA ILE A 400 -26.07 9.46 -14.84
C ILE A 400 -25.91 9.03 -13.38
N TYR A 401 -24.76 9.34 -12.78
CA TYR A 401 -24.46 8.99 -11.41
C TYR A 401 -25.43 9.66 -10.43
N SER A 402 -25.64 10.97 -10.55
CA SER A 402 -26.50 11.73 -9.64
C SER A 402 -27.99 11.37 -9.77
N GLU A 403 -28.48 11.10 -10.99
CA GLU A 403 -29.86 10.64 -11.22
C GLU A 403 -30.10 9.23 -10.69
N PHE A 404 -29.15 8.32 -10.87
CA PHE A 404 -29.32 6.93 -10.43
C PHE A 404 -29.19 6.77 -8.91
N THR A 405 -28.20 7.43 -8.31
CA THR A 405 -27.86 7.26 -6.89
C THR A 405 -28.49 8.30 -5.97
N GLY A 406 -28.87 9.47 -6.50
CA GLY A 406 -29.24 10.63 -5.72
C GLY A 406 -28.05 11.35 -5.07
N PHE A 407 -26.81 10.92 -5.34
CA PHE A 407 -25.60 11.54 -4.80
C PHE A 407 -25.30 12.85 -5.54
N LYS A 408 -25.29 13.97 -4.81
CA LYS A 408 -25.12 15.33 -5.37
C LYS A 408 -23.96 16.12 -4.75
N LYS A 409 -23.20 15.51 -3.83
CA LYS A 409 -22.07 16.20 -3.20
C LYS A 409 -20.88 16.23 -4.17
N ASP A 410 -20.17 17.35 -4.17
CA ASP A 410 -18.91 17.48 -4.91
C ASP A 410 -17.81 16.68 -4.22
N TYR A 411 -16.88 16.16 -5.03
CA TYR A 411 -15.74 15.38 -4.54
C TYR A 411 -14.89 16.18 -3.54
N GLU A 412 -14.60 17.45 -3.85
CA GLU A 412 -13.82 18.35 -2.98
C GLU A 412 -14.42 18.58 -1.60
N GLN A 413 -15.76 18.51 -1.49
CA GLN A 413 -16.45 18.63 -0.19
C GLN A 413 -16.44 17.31 0.58
N LEU A 414 -16.37 16.18 -0.13
CA LEU A 414 -16.35 14.85 0.46
C LEU A 414 -15.03 14.56 1.19
N ILE A 415 -13.91 15.04 0.65
CA ILE A 415 -12.57 14.78 1.19
C ILE A 415 -12.41 15.24 2.66
N PRO A 416 -12.64 16.52 3.01
CA PRO A 416 -12.53 16.96 4.39
C PRO A 416 -13.55 16.27 5.31
N GLU A 417 -14.75 15.95 4.82
CA GLU A 417 -15.76 15.18 5.57
C GLU A 417 -15.22 13.79 5.97
N LYS A 418 -14.63 13.07 5.02
CA LYS A 418 -14.09 11.73 5.29
C LYS A 418 -12.80 11.76 6.10
N LYS A 419 -11.95 12.77 5.91
CA LYS A 419 -10.78 12.97 6.78
C LYS A 419 -11.19 13.27 8.22
N HIS A 420 -12.21 14.11 8.44
CA HIS A 420 -12.79 14.33 9.78
C HIS A 420 -13.37 13.04 10.38
N LEU A 421 -14.05 12.21 9.59
CA LEU A 421 -14.53 10.90 10.06
C LEU A 421 -13.37 10.02 10.58
N ILE A 422 -12.22 10.01 9.90
CA ILE A 422 -11.04 9.25 10.35
C ILE A 422 -10.42 9.86 11.61
N ILE A 423 -10.33 11.19 11.71
CA ILE A 423 -9.89 11.89 12.93
C ILE A 423 -10.74 11.46 14.11
N ASP A 424 -12.07 11.50 13.97
CA ASP A 424 -12.99 11.24 15.08
C ASP A 424 -13.05 9.76 15.49
N ARG A 425 -12.81 8.82 14.56
CA ARG A 425 -13.07 7.39 14.78
C ARG A 425 -11.83 6.52 14.92
N ASN A 426 -10.69 6.95 14.39
CA ASN A 426 -9.50 6.11 14.28
C ASN A 426 -8.23 6.77 14.82
N LEU A 427 -8.13 8.10 14.73
CA LEU A 427 -6.94 8.88 15.11
C LEU A 427 -7.23 9.89 16.24
N ALA A 428 -8.30 9.69 17.02
CA ALA A 428 -8.71 10.64 18.04
C ALA A 428 -7.60 10.86 19.08
N GLY A 429 -6.98 9.77 19.56
CA GLY A 429 -5.85 9.81 20.49
C GLY A 429 -4.59 10.45 19.89
N ASP A 430 -4.32 10.20 18.61
CA ASP A 430 -3.19 10.82 17.89
C ASP A 430 -3.36 12.35 17.79
N ILE A 431 -4.58 12.81 17.48
CA ILE A 431 -4.91 14.24 17.45
C ILE A 431 -4.90 14.86 18.85
N ASP A 432 -5.34 14.13 19.87
CA ASP A 432 -5.22 14.58 21.26
C ASP A 432 -3.75 14.79 21.65
N ASN A 433 -2.87 13.84 21.33
CA ASN A 433 -1.43 13.96 21.56
C ASN A 433 -0.84 15.21 20.86
N LEU A 434 -1.18 15.45 19.59
CA LEU A 434 -0.76 16.68 18.90
C LEU A 434 -1.34 17.94 19.54
N ALA A 435 -2.60 17.93 19.95
CA ALA A 435 -3.23 19.07 20.61
C ALA A 435 -2.57 19.40 21.97
N PHE A 436 -2.15 18.38 22.73
CA PHE A 436 -1.38 18.58 23.97
C PHE A 436 0.00 19.20 23.70
N LEU A 437 0.71 18.74 22.67
CA LEU A 437 1.96 19.35 22.22
C LEU A 437 1.74 20.83 21.83
N LEU A 438 0.73 21.10 21.01
CA LEU A 438 0.37 22.44 20.58
C LEU A 438 -0.01 23.35 21.75
N LYS A 439 -0.76 22.82 22.73
CA LYS A 439 -1.14 23.58 23.94
C LYS A 439 0.07 23.91 24.81
N THR A 440 1.03 23.00 24.91
CA THR A 440 2.28 23.24 25.64
C THR A 440 3.10 24.34 24.99
N ILE A 441 3.26 24.29 23.66
CA ILE A 441 3.93 25.34 22.89
C ILE A 441 3.20 26.68 23.03
N ALA A 442 1.87 26.69 22.87
CA ALA A 442 1.04 27.88 23.02
C ALA A 442 1.14 28.49 24.43
N GLY A 443 1.22 27.66 25.47
CA GLY A 443 1.34 28.09 26.87
C GLY A 443 2.66 28.80 27.18
N ASN A 444 3.74 28.43 26.48
CA ASN A 444 5.05 29.10 26.59
C ASN A 444 5.16 30.32 25.67
N TYR A 445 4.25 30.47 24.70
CA TYR A 445 4.24 31.58 23.77
C TYR A 445 3.47 32.78 24.33
N ARG A 446 4.07 33.97 24.26
CA ARG A 446 3.54 35.22 24.83
C ARG A 446 2.08 35.53 24.44
N TYR A 447 1.68 35.21 23.21
CA TYR A 447 0.33 35.49 22.69
C TYR A 447 -0.58 34.26 22.65
N GLY A 448 -0.14 33.11 23.19
CA GLY A 448 -0.85 31.84 23.13
C GLY A 448 -1.43 31.35 24.46
N SER A 449 -1.23 32.08 25.57
CA SER A 449 -1.65 31.67 26.91
C SER A 449 -3.15 31.36 27.01
N ASP A 450 -3.97 32.14 26.29
CA ASP A 450 -5.42 32.10 26.37
C ASP A 450 -6.05 31.04 25.43
N PHE A 451 -5.25 30.38 24.58
CA PHE A 451 -5.77 29.32 23.71
C PHE A 451 -6.20 28.11 24.54
N THR A 452 -7.45 27.69 24.37
CA THR A 452 -7.97 26.50 25.06
C THR A 452 -7.55 25.23 24.34
N ILE A 453 -7.36 24.12 25.07
CA ILE A 453 -7.05 22.81 24.46
C ILE A 453 -8.11 22.40 23.44
N ASN A 454 -9.40 22.63 23.74
CA ASN A 454 -10.51 22.32 22.83
C ASN A 454 -10.50 23.21 21.58
N GLY A 455 -10.13 24.50 21.70
CA GLY A 455 -9.98 25.41 20.58
C GLY A 455 -8.85 24.98 19.65
N LEU A 456 -7.68 24.66 20.22
CA LEU A 456 -6.52 24.17 19.48
C LEU A 456 -6.79 22.82 18.80
N LYS A 457 -7.42 21.86 19.49
CA LYS A 457 -7.78 20.55 18.92
C LYS A 457 -8.70 20.71 17.71
N ARG A 458 -9.74 21.54 17.82
CA ARG A 458 -10.70 21.80 16.73
C ARG A 458 -10.04 22.51 15.55
N ALA A 459 -9.21 23.52 15.81
CA ALA A 459 -8.48 24.23 14.76
C ALA A 459 -7.49 23.31 14.04
N LEU A 460 -6.77 22.47 14.80
CA LEU A 460 -5.83 21.49 14.25
C LEU A 460 -6.55 20.46 13.38
N ALA A 461 -7.63 19.85 13.85
CA ALA A 461 -8.41 18.89 13.06
C ALA A 461 -8.92 19.50 11.75
N GLU A 462 -9.39 20.75 11.79
CA GLU A 462 -9.84 21.46 10.59
C GLU A 462 -8.71 21.69 9.58
N VAL A 463 -7.52 22.07 10.05
CA VAL A 463 -6.33 22.25 9.21
C VAL A 463 -5.88 20.91 8.61
N LEU A 464 -5.73 19.86 9.43
CA LEU A 464 -5.26 18.55 8.97
C LEU A 464 -6.19 17.90 7.93
N SER A 465 -7.50 18.05 8.10
CA SER A 465 -8.50 17.52 7.16
C SER A 465 -8.48 18.20 5.78
N ARG A 466 -7.77 19.33 5.61
CA ARG A 466 -7.80 20.15 4.40
C ARG A 466 -6.53 20.11 3.57
N PHE A 467 -5.47 19.47 4.05
CA PHE A 467 -4.26 19.32 3.23
C PHE A 467 -4.59 18.64 1.89
N PRO A 468 -4.24 19.27 0.75
CA PRO A 468 -4.53 18.71 -0.57
C PRO A 468 -3.53 17.61 -0.95
N VAL A 469 -2.34 17.60 -0.34
CA VAL A 469 -1.27 16.60 -0.54
C VAL A 469 -1.18 15.62 0.64
N TYR A 470 -0.44 14.53 0.47
CA TYR A 470 -0.20 13.57 1.58
C TYR A 470 0.50 14.24 2.75
N ARG A 471 1.55 15.03 2.49
CA ARG A 471 2.25 15.81 3.52
C ARG A 471 3.11 16.90 2.89
N THR A 472 3.50 17.86 3.71
CA THR A 472 4.60 18.78 3.42
C THR A 472 5.95 18.19 3.85
N TYR A 473 7.04 18.82 3.43
CA TYR A 473 8.42 18.41 3.75
C TYR A 473 9.23 19.54 4.39
N VAL A 474 8.67 20.18 5.42
CA VAL A 474 9.35 21.12 6.30
C VAL A 474 10.31 20.36 7.23
N ASP A 475 11.56 20.80 7.28
CA ASP A 475 12.62 20.20 8.09
C ASP A 475 13.56 21.27 8.69
N ARG A 476 14.76 20.87 9.12
CA ARG A 476 15.79 21.76 9.69
C ARG A 476 16.39 22.71 8.65
N GLU A 477 16.36 22.37 7.36
CA GLU A 477 16.84 23.20 6.26
C GLU A 477 15.80 24.28 5.89
N GLY A 478 14.52 24.06 6.23
CA GLY A 478 13.48 25.08 6.21
C GLY A 478 12.20 24.60 5.50
N ILE A 479 11.53 25.53 4.84
CA ILE A 479 10.26 25.31 4.14
C ILE A 479 10.38 25.69 2.66
N SER A 480 9.89 24.83 1.78
CA SER A 480 9.84 25.11 0.35
C SER A 480 8.71 26.11 0.01
N ASN A 481 8.82 26.81 -1.11
CA ASN A 481 7.76 27.74 -1.55
C ASN A 481 6.43 27.03 -1.83
N ILE A 482 6.48 25.77 -2.30
CA ILE A 482 5.28 24.99 -2.58
C ILE A 482 4.59 24.55 -1.29
N ASP A 483 5.35 24.06 -0.29
CA ASP A 483 4.80 23.71 1.03
C ASP A 483 4.20 24.92 1.75
N ARG A 484 4.87 26.09 1.65
CA ARG A 484 4.33 27.36 2.14
C ARG A 484 2.98 27.68 1.50
N SER A 485 2.85 27.46 0.20
CA SER A 485 1.62 27.72 -0.55
C SER A 485 0.50 26.79 -0.11
N TYR A 486 0.77 25.50 0.06
CA TYR A 486 -0.20 24.53 0.60
C TYR A 486 -0.69 24.92 2.00
N ILE A 487 0.21 25.28 2.91
CA ILE A 487 -0.15 25.67 4.28
C ILE A 487 -1.04 26.92 4.26
N GLN A 488 -0.66 27.94 3.49
CA GLN A 488 -1.42 29.20 3.40
C GLN A 488 -2.80 28.99 2.78
N GLU A 489 -2.91 28.16 1.73
CA GLU A 489 -4.19 27.81 1.11
C GLU A 489 -5.11 27.09 2.09
N VAL A 490 -4.59 26.07 2.80
CA VAL A 490 -5.34 25.32 3.82
C VAL A 490 -5.89 26.26 4.90
N ILE A 491 -5.06 27.18 5.40
CA ILE A 491 -5.47 28.14 6.43
C ILE A 491 -6.50 29.12 5.88
N ALA A 492 -6.32 29.62 4.66
CA ALA A 492 -7.27 30.53 4.01
C ALA A 492 -8.65 29.88 3.85
N VAL A 493 -8.70 28.59 3.50
CA VAL A 493 -9.95 27.81 3.42
C VAL A 493 -10.52 27.49 4.80
N ALA A 494 -9.70 27.23 5.82
CA ALA A 494 -10.18 26.90 7.17
C ALA A 494 -10.82 28.11 7.91
N LYS A 495 -10.27 29.32 7.73
CA LYS A 495 -10.74 30.57 8.38
C LYS A 495 -12.26 30.82 8.26
N PRO A 496 -12.90 30.75 7.07
CA PRO A 496 -14.35 30.95 6.96
C PRO A 496 -15.19 29.80 7.54
N HIS A 497 -14.64 28.59 7.71
CA HIS A 497 -15.37 27.43 8.25
C HIS A 497 -15.48 27.46 9.78
N ILE A 498 -14.46 27.96 10.47
CA ILE A 498 -14.42 28.07 11.94
C ILE A 498 -14.01 29.48 12.39
N PRO A 499 -14.82 30.52 12.08
CA PRO A 499 -14.43 31.93 12.26
C PRO A 499 -14.15 32.33 13.72
N PHE A 500 -14.69 31.59 14.70
CA PHE A 500 -14.46 31.84 16.12
C PHE A 500 -13.06 31.42 16.62
N LEU A 501 -12.31 30.66 15.82
CA LEU A 501 -10.96 30.16 16.14
C LEU A 501 -9.88 30.88 15.32
N HIS A 502 -10.11 32.13 14.95
CA HIS A 502 -9.22 32.91 14.08
C HIS A 502 -7.81 33.06 14.65
N ASN A 503 -7.68 33.28 15.96
CA ASN A 503 -6.38 33.46 16.60
C ASN A 503 -5.60 32.13 16.67
N GLU A 504 -6.28 31.03 16.98
CA GLU A 504 -5.71 29.68 16.96
C GLU A 504 -5.23 29.31 15.55
N LEU A 505 -6.03 29.60 14.51
CA LEU A 505 -5.64 29.37 13.12
C LEU A 505 -4.43 30.20 12.70
N ASN A 506 -4.38 31.49 13.05
CA ASN A 506 -3.21 32.34 12.78
C ASN A 506 -1.96 31.84 13.51
N PHE A 507 -2.11 31.32 14.73
CA PHE A 507 -1.00 30.73 15.47
C PHE A 507 -0.51 29.42 14.83
N ILE A 508 -1.44 28.53 14.43
CA ILE A 508 -1.10 27.31 13.70
C ILE A 508 -0.40 27.64 12.38
N GLU A 509 -0.90 28.61 11.61
CA GLU A 509 -0.27 29.09 10.38
C GLU A 509 1.18 29.53 10.63
N LYS A 510 1.38 30.42 11.60
CA LYS A 510 2.72 30.91 11.99
C LYS A 510 3.65 29.77 12.38
N LEU A 511 3.15 28.81 13.14
CA LEU A 511 3.91 27.66 13.61
C LEU A 511 4.29 26.72 12.46
N LEU A 512 3.33 26.35 11.60
CA LEU A 512 3.57 25.49 10.44
C LEU A 512 4.53 26.13 9.41
N LEU A 513 4.54 27.45 9.30
CA LEU A 513 5.46 28.20 8.44
C LEU A 513 6.83 28.46 9.07
N LEU A 514 7.05 28.03 10.32
CA LEU A 514 8.23 28.31 11.14
C LEU A 514 8.58 29.80 11.19
N GLU A 515 7.57 30.66 11.26
CA GLU A 515 7.72 32.11 11.34
C GLU A 515 8.02 32.53 12.78
N TYR A 516 9.29 32.38 13.18
CA TYR A 516 9.75 32.67 14.53
C TYR A 516 9.75 34.17 14.85
N ASP A 517 9.34 34.53 16.07
CA ASP A 517 9.65 35.85 16.61
C ASP A 517 11.07 35.91 17.17
N ASP A 518 11.68 37.09 17.14
CA ASP A 518 13.05 37.34 17.62
C ASP A 518 13.26 36.97 19.10
N PHE A 519 12.20 36.99 19.91
CA PHE A 519 12.28 36.68 21.34
C PHE A 519 12.26 35.18 21.66
N LEU A 520 12.01 34.31 20.69
CA LEU A 520 12.02 32.86 20.91
C LEU A 520 13.45 32.36 21.10
N THR A 521 13.65 31.60 22.18
CA THR A 521 14.89 30.86 22.45
C THR A 521 15.08 29.73 21.44
N GLN A 522 16.30 29.21 21.30
CA GLN A 522 16.55 28.08 20.41
C GLN A 522 15.73 26.84 20.81
N VAL A 523 15.54 26.61 22.11
CA VAL A 523 14.74 25.49 22.62
C VAL A 523 13.28 25.61 22.18
N GLU A 524 12.69 26.81 22.24
CA GLU A 524 11.32 27.04 21.76
C GLU A 524 11.21 26.88 20.25
N LYS A 525 12.23 27.30 19.48
CA LYS A 525 12.27 27.08 18.02
C LYS A 525 12.34 25.59 17.68
N ASP A 526 13.17 24.83 18.40
CA ASP A 526 13.29 23.39 18.22
C ASP A 526 11.98 22.66 18.58
N GLN A 527 11.23 23.16 19.57
CA GLN A 527 9.89 22.66 19.91
C GLN A 527 8.86 22.91 18.81
N TRP A 528 8.89 24.09 18.17
CA TRP A 528 8.02 24.39 17.03
C TRP A 528 8.35 23.47 15.86
N LEU A 529 9.63 23.33 15.51
CA LEU A 529 10.08 22.42 14.45
C LEU A 529 9.67 20.97 14.76
N TYR A 530 9.85 20.52 16.01
CA TYR A 530 9.43 19.19 16.43
C TYR A 530 7.95 18.97 16.15
N PHE A 531 7.08 19.91 16.56
CA PHE A 531 5.65 19.82 16.30
C PHE A 531 5.32 19.77 14.80
N VAL A 532 5.94 20.64 13.98
CA VAL A 532 5.69 20.64 12.53
C VAL A 532 6.07 19.28 11.93
N MET A 533 7.26 18.78 12.24
CA MET A 533 7.72 17.49 11.73
C MET A 533 6.82 16.32 12.19
N ARG A 534 6.27 16.38 13.41
CA ARG A 534 5.26 15.42 13.89
C ARG A 534 3.95 15.52 13.12
N VAL A 535 3.42 16.72 12.90
CA VAL A 535 2.17 16.94 12.15
C VAL A 535 2.25 16.30 10.76
N GLN A 536 3.39 16.42 10.08
CA GLN A 536 3.60 15.86 8.74
C GLN A 536 3.53 14.33 8.69
N GLN A 537 3.71 13.62 9.81
CA GLN A 537 3.55 12.17 9.89
C GLN A 537 2.08 11.72 9.99
N TYR A 538 1.14 12.65 10.19
CA TYR A 538 -0.29 12.35 10.38
C TYR A 538 -1.17 12.79 9.21
N THR A 539 -0.76 13.76 8.41
CA THR A 539 -1.51 14.15 7.20
C THR A 539 -1.54 13.02 6.15
N GLY A 540 -0.46 12.23 6.04
CA GLY A 540 -0.36 11.09 5.13
C GLY A 540 -1.38 10.00 5.46
N PRO A 541 -1.40 9.47 6.70
CA PRO A 541 -2.46 8.57 7.17
C PRO A 541 -3.88 9.09 6.95
N LEU A 542 -4.12 10.39 7.14
CA LEU A 542 -5.44 10.99 6.89
C LEU A 542 -5.79 10.98 5.41
N MET A 543 -4.83 11.23 4.53
CA MET A 543 -5.04 11.11 3.09
C MET A 543 -5.36 9.66 2.70
N ALA A 544 -4.53 8.70 3.11
CA ALA A 544 -4.74 7.30 2.79
C ALA A 544 -6.10 6.76 3.33
N LYS A 545 -6.37 6.94 4.63
CA LYS A 545 -7.58 6.37 5.24
C LYS A 545 -8.84 7.16 4.93
N GLY A 546 -8.74 8.48 4.80
CA GLY A 546 -9.87 9.36 4.50
C GLY A 546 -10.25 9.39 3.02
N VAL A 547 -9.26 9.29 2.13
CA VAL A 547 -9.48 9.32 0.68
C VAL A 547 -9.47 7.93 0.10
N GLU A 548 -8.32 7.25 0.08
CA GLU A 548 -8.16 5.97 -0.61
C GLU A 548 -9.08 4.87 -0.05
N ASP A 549 -9.18 4.78 1.28
CA ASP A 549 -9.93 3.73 1.96
C ASP A 549 -11.30 4.20 2.46
N THR A 550 -11.77 5.38 2.02
CA THR A 550 -13.13 5.82 2.35
C THR A 550 -13.77 6.58 1.18
N ALA A 551 -13.25 7.74 0.79
CA ALA A 551 -13.85 8.55 -0.28
C ALA A 551 -13.94 7.79 -1.62
N LEU A 552 -12.92 7.01 -1.98
CA LEU A 552 -12.90 6.20 -3.21
C LEU A 552 -13.94 5.06 -3.23
N TYR A 553 -14.53 4.70 -2.08
CA TYR A 553 -15.61 3.72 -1.98
C TYR A 553 -16.99 4.36 -1.85
N VAL A 554 -17.04 5.69 -1.73
CA VAL A 554 -18.28 6.46 -1.63
C VAL A 554 -18.58 7.18 -2.95
N TYR A 555 -17.59 7.84 -3.54
CA TYR A 555 -17.77 8.59 -4.78
C TYR A 555 -17.68 7.67 -6.00
N ASN A 556 -18.77 6.98 -6.30
CA ASN A 556 -18.80 5.89 -7.28
C ASN A 556 -19.16 6.37 -8.70
N ARG A 557 -18.96 7.66 -9.03
CA ARG A 557 -19.25 8.24 -10.36
C ARG A 557 -18.61 7.41 -11.47
N PHE A 558 -17.33 7.10 -11.32
CA PHE A 558 -16.62 6.28 -12.28
C PHE A 558 -15.42 5.54 -11.67
N LEU A 559 -15.56 4.24 -11.42
CA LEU A 559 -14.60 3.45 -10.64
C LEU A 559 -13.22 3.30 -11.28
N SER A 560 -13.09 3.55 -12.59
CA SER A 560 -11.77 3.52 -13.25
C SER A 560 -10.81 4.57 -12.66
N LEU A 561 -11.34 5.69 -12.17
CA LEU A 561 -10.58 6.78 -11.59
C LEU A 561 -10.37 6.64 -10.08
N ASN A 562 -11.05 5.67 -9.45
CA ASN A 562 -11.01 5.42 -8.02
C ASN A 562 -9.83 4.51 -7.67
N GLU A 563 -8.63 5.03 -7.84
CA GLU A 563 -7.38 4.29 -7.69
C GLU A 563 -6.43 4.98 -6.68
N VAL A 564 -5.41 4.26 -6.20
CA VAL A 564 -4.35 4.84 -5.35
C VAL A 564 -3.66 5.98 -6.10
N GLY A 565 -3.64 7.17 -5.50
CA GLY A 565 -3.18 8.42 -6.13
C GLY A 565 -4.12 9.02 -7.18
N GLY A 566 -5.30 8.43 -7.40
CA GLY A 566 -6.31 8.95 -8.30
C GLY A 566 -7.12 10.10 -7.70
N GLU A 567 -7.61 10.99 -8.56
CA GLU A 567 -8.44 12.15 -8.20
C GLU A 567 -9.80 12.07 -8.91
N PRO A 568 -10.76 11.25 -8.44
CA PRO A 568 -12.07 11.04 -9.09
C PRO A 568 -12.90 12.30 -9.34
N GLY A 569 -12.57 13.42 -8.70
CA GLY A 569 -13.16 14.73 -8.98
C GLY A 569 -12.93 15.18 -10.43
N LYS A 570 -11.82 14.76 -11.05
CA LYS A 570 -11.49 15.07 -12.45
C LYS A 570 -11.75 13.87 -13.35
N PHE A 571 -12.60 14.03 -14.37
CA PHE A 571 -13.00 12.92 -15.25
C PHE A 571 -11.99 12.70 -16.40
N GLY A 572 -10.83 12.12 -16.08
CA GLY A 572 -9.77 11.86 -17.05
C GLY A 572 -8.88 13.07 -17.34
N ILE A 573 -8.01 12.95 -18.35
CA ILE A 573 -7.10 14.04 -18.78
C ILE A 573 -7.01 14.13 -20.31
N SER A 574 -6.61 15.30 -20.80
CA SER A 574 -6.29 15.50 -22.22
C SER A 574 -4.98 14.82 -22.62
N LEU A 575 -4.81 14.60 -23.93
CA LEU A 575 -3.55 14.09 -24.47
C LEU A 575 -2.38 15.10 -24.27
N SER A 576 -2.66 16.41 -24.28
CA SER A 576 -1.64 17.44 -24.00
C SER A 576 -1.09 17.31 -22.59
N GLU A 577 -1.95 17.14 -21.58
CA GLU A 577 -1.53 16.97 -20.19
C GLU A 577 -0.66 15.72 -19.99
N PHE A 578 -0.99 14.61 -20.67
CA PHE A 578 -0.15 13.41 -20.65
C PHE A 578 1.22 13.62 -21.32
N ASN A 579 1.25 14.36 -22.43
CA ASN A 579 2.48 14.70 -23.12
C ASN A 579 3.38 15.61 -22.28
N GLU A 580 2.80 16.64 -21.66
CA GLU A 580 3.51 17.55 -20.75
C GLU A 580 4.06 16.82 -19.52
N PHE A 581 3.27 15.90 -18.95
CA PHE A 581 3.71 15.02 -17.88
C PHE A 581 4.93 14.18 -18.29
N ASN A 582 4.90 13.53 -19.46
CA ASN A 582 6.02 12.74 -19.95
C ASN A 582 7.26 13.56 -20.29
N GLN A 583 7.08 14.78 -20.81
CA GLN A 583 8.20 15.72 -21.04
C GLN A 583 8.86 16.12 -19.72
N LYS A 584 8.06 16.47 -18.70
CA LYS A 584 8.54 16.81 -17.35
C LYS A 584 9.25 15.63 -16.70
N ARG A 585 8.67 14.43 -16.82
CA ARG A 585 9.24 13.17 -16.34
C ARG A 585 10.57 12.85 -17.01
N GLN A 586 10.67 12.95 -18.33
CA GLN A 586 11.94 12.79 -19.05
C GLN A 586 13.03 13.76 -18.58
N ALA A 587 12.66 15.01 -18.26
CA ALA A 587 13.60 16.03 -17.85
C ALA A 587 14.09 15.88 -16.39
N ARG A 588 13.21 15.44 -15.48
CA ARG A 588 13.49 15.44 -14.03
C ARG A 588 13.65 14.05 -13.43
N TRP A 589 12.84 13.10 -13.87
CA TRP A 589 12.73 11.76 -13.29
C TRP A 589 12.73 10.67 -14.39
N PRO A 590 13.72 10.64 -15.31
CA PRO A 590 13.72 9.73 -16.46
C PRO A 590 13.81 8.25 -16.07
N LEU A 591 14.16 7.97 -14.81
CA LEU A 591 14.35 6.64 -14.25
C LEU A 591 13.28 6.27 -13.21
N ALA A 592 12.21 7.06 -13.07
CA ALA A 592 11.08 6.69 -12.20
C ALA A 592 10.36 5.45 -12.76
N MET A 593 9.71 4.67 -11.88
CA MET A 593 8.95 3.48 -12.32
C MET A 593 7.63 3.88 -12.97
N SER A 594 7.26 3.19 -14.04
CA SER A 594 6.01 3.36 -14.79
C SER A 594 5.16 2.12 -14.57
N THR A 595 4.29 2.15 -13.55
CA THR A 595 3.45 1.02 -13.16
C THR A 595 2.01 1.17 -13.66
N THR A 596 1.32 0.04 -13.78
CA THR A 596 -0.11 -0.02 -14.11
C THR A 596 -0.89 -0.94 -13.17
N SER A 597 -0.25 -1.87 -12.47
CA SER A 597 -0.88 -2.70 -11.43
C SER A 597 0.13 -2.89 -10.32
N THR A 598 -0.34 -2.96 -9.07
CA THR A 598 0.52 -3.23 -7.91
C THR A 598 -0.23 -4.14 -6.92
N HIS A 599 0.43 -4.50 -5.82
CA HIS A 599 -0.21 -5.22 -4.73
C HIS A 599 -1.20 -4.35 -3.92
N ASP A 600 -1.24 -3.03 -4.13
CA ASP A 600 -2.12 -2.10 -3.41
C ASP A 600 -3.12 -1.35 -4.30
N THR A 601 -3.02 -1.50 -5.63
CA THR A 601 -4.04 -0.94 -6.54
C THR A 601 -5.40 -1.53 -6.21
N LYS A 602 -6.42 -0.68 -6.15
CA LYS A 602 -7.81 -1.03 -5.86
C LYS A 602 -8.38 -1.97 -6.92
N ARG A 603 -7.87 -1.92 -8.15
CA ARG A 603 -8.29 -2.77 -9.28
C ARG A 603 -7.10 -3.17 -10.16
N GLY A 604 -7.23 -4.29 -10.86
CA GLY A 604 -6.28 -4.70 -11.90
C GLY A 604 -6.29 -3.77 -13.10
N GLU A 605 -5.20 -3.77 -13.86
CA GLU A 605 -5.03 -2.87 -14.99
C GLU A 605 -6.04 -3.10 -16.13
N ASP A 606 -6.50 -4.33 -16.30
CA ASP A 606 -7.45 -4.68 -17.36
C ASP A 606 -8.92 -4.51 -16.92
N VAL A 607 -9.18 -4.49 -15.60
CA VAL A 607 -10.46 -3.99 -15.05
C VAL A 607 -10.63 -2.52 -15.41
N ARG A 608 -9.61 -1.68 -15.22
CA ARG A 608 -9.68 -0.27 -15.59
C ARG A 608 -9.75 -0.06 -17.11
N ALA A 609 -8.98 -0.83 -17.89
CA ALA A 609 -9.06 -0.78 -19.35
C ALA A 609 -10.47 -1.05 -19.91
N ARG A 610 -11.20 -2.00 -19.29
CA ARG A 610 -12.63 -2.27 -19.59
C ARG A 610 -13.54 -1.15 -19.12
N LEU A 611 -13.36 -0.64 -17.90
CA LEU A 611 -14.18 0.44 -17.37
C LEU A 611 -14.08 1.71 -18.22
N ASN A 612 -12.88 2.04 -18.72
CA ASN A 612 -12.64 3.19 -19.60
C ASN A 612 -13.55 3.22 -20.84
N ILE A 613 -13.97 2.06 -21.36
CA ILE A 613 -14.92 1.97 -22.48
C ILE A 613 -16.27 2.60 -22.15
N LEU A 614 -16.73 2.50 -20.90
CA LEU A 614 -18.00 3.11 -20.50
C LEU A 614 -17.98 4.62 -20.72
N SER A 615 -16.82 5.27 -20.58
CA SER A 615 -16.68 6.71 -20.83
C SER A 615 -16.99 7.10 -22.28
N GLU A 616 -16.88 6.17 -23.22
CA GLU A 616 -17.15 6.39 -24.64
C GLU A 616 -18.64 6.25 -25.01
N ILE A 617 -19.39 5.46 -24.23
CA ILE A 617 -20.79 5.07 -24.48
C ILE A 617 -21.71 5.37 -23.27
N PRO A 618 -21.76 6.63 -22.78
CA PRO A 618 -22.52 6.98 -21.57
C PRO A 618 -24.03 6.69 -21.70
N GLU A 619 -24.63 6.88 -22.87
CA GLU A 619 -26.06 6.66 -23.09
C GLU A 619 -26.43 5.18 -22.97
N GLU A 620 -25.65 4.29 -23.58
CA GLU A 620 -25.81 2.85 -23.45
C GLU A 620 -25.60 2.41 -22.01
N TRP A 621 -24.57 2.94 -21.34
CA TRP A 621 -24.32 2.67 -19.92
C TRP A 621 -25.52 3.08 -19.05
N GLN A 622 -26.06 4.28 -19.24
CA GLN A 622 -27.25 4.76 -18.51
C GLN A 622 -28.45 3.83 -18.70
N LYS A 623 -28.70 3.42 -19.95
CA LYS A 623 -29.80 2.51 -20.28
C LYS A 623 -29.62 1.19 -19.54
N GLN A 624 -28.43 0.59 -19.61
CA GLN A 624 -28.15 -0.71 -19.02
C GLN A 624 -28.29 -0.70 -17.50
N VAL A 625 -27.73 0.30 -16.80
CA VAL A 625 -27.85 0.43 -15.35
C VAL A 625 -29.32 0.51 -14.90
N ARG A 626 -30.15 1.27 -15.63
CA ARG A 626 -31.59 1.37 -15.33
C ARG A 626 -32.29 0.02 -15.54
N THR A 627 -32.04 -0.63 -16.68
CA THR A 627 -32.61 -1.94 -16.99
C THR A 627 -32.21 -3.01 -15.98
N TRP A 628 -30.93 -3.12 -15.63
CA TRP A 628 -30.48 -4.10 -14.65
C TRP A 628 -31.05 -3.83 -13.26
N SER A 629 -31.14 -2.56 -12.85
CA SER A 629 -31.73 -2.24 -11.55
C SER A 629 -33.23 -2.52 -11.48
N GLU A 630 -33.94 -2.39 -12.60
CA GLU A 630 -35.34 -2.82 -12.72
C GLU A 630 -35.49 -4.33 -12.60
N ILE A 631 -34.68 -5.08 -13.35
CA ILE A 631 -34.64 -6.56 -13.30
C ILE A 631 -34.33 -7.05 -11.89
N ASN A 632 -33.32 -6.44 -11.25
CA ASN A 632 -32.81 -6.90 -9.97
C ASN A 632 -33.60 -6.39 -8.76
N ARG A 633 -34.65 -5.58 -8.98
CA ARG A 633 -35.44 -4.93 -7.91
C ARG A 633 -36.02 -5.95 -6.93
N SER A 634 -36.50 -7.10 -7.40
CA SER A 634 -37.08 -8.14 -6.55
C SER A 634 -36.07 -8.86 -5.66
N HIS A 635 -34.77 -8.78 -5.96
CA HIS A 635 -33.71 -9.38 -5.15
C HIS A 635 -33.27 -8.48 -3.99
N LYS A 636 -33.69 -7.20 -3.99
CA LYS A 636 -33.35 -6.28 -2.91
C LYS A 636 -34.21 -6.52 -1.67
N LYS A 637 -33.55 -6.61 -0.51
CA LYS A 637 -34.25 -6.53 0.78
C LYS A 637 -34.46 -5.05 1.13
N THR A 638 -35.54 -4.73 1.83
CA THR A 638 -35.84 -3.37 2.26
C THR A 638 -36.03 -3.34 3.77
N ASP A 639 -35.30 -2.45 4.46
CA ASP A 639 -35.61 -2.06 5.84
C ASP A 639 -36.38 -0.74 5.82
N LYS A 640 -36.94 -0.30 6.96
CA LYS A 640 -37.79 0.89 7.09
C LYS A 640 -37.19 2.20 6.53
N ARG A 641 -35.88 2.24 6.23
CA ARG A 641 -35.15 3.47 5.85
C ARG A 641 -34.53 3.43 4.44
N PHE A 642 -34.14 2.27 3.93
CA PHE A 642 -33.44 2.14 2.64
C PHE A 642 -33.51 0.71 2.07
N ALA A 643 -33.29 0.58 0.76
CA ALA A 643 -33.11 -0.70 0.09
C ALA A 643 -31.67 -1.20 0.27
N MET A 644 -31.48 -2.52 0.25
CA MET A 644 -30.18 -3.17 0.45
C MET A 644 -29.89 -4.12 -0.74
N PRO A 645 -28.82 -3.87 -1.52
CA PRO A 645 -27.94 -2.69 -1.44
C PRO A 645 -28.67 -1.39 -1.81
N ASP A 646 -28.17 -0.28 -1.30
CA ASP A 646 -28.62 1.04 -1.73
C ASP A 646 -28.24 1.31 -3.20
N LYS A 647 -28.63 2.48 -3.73
CA LYS A 647 -28.37 2.79 -5.14
C LYS A 647 -26.90 3.06 -5.44
N ASN A 648 -26.14 3.60 -4.49
CA ASN A 648 -24.72 3.91 -4.71
C ASN A 648 -23.87 2.62 -4.70
N ASP A 649 -24.20 1.69 -3.80
CA ASP A 649 -23.57 0.38 -3.71
C ASP A 649 -23.97 -0.53 -4.89
N GLU A 650 -25.23 -0.46 -5.35
CA GLU A 650 -25.67 -1.15 -6.58
C GLU A 650 -24.91 -0.63 -7.82
N TYR A 651 -24.67 0.69 -7.92
CA TYR A 651 -23.90 1.28 -9.01
C TYR A 651 -22.43 0.85 -9.00
N LEU A 652 -21.83 0.76 -7.80
CA LEU A 652 -20.49 0.20 -7.61
C LEU A 652 -20.43 -1.26 -8.04
N PHE A 653 -21.44 -2.06 -7.69
CA PHE A 653 -21.53 -3.47 -8.06
C PHE A 653 -21.55 -3.65 -9.59
N TYR A 654 -22.38 -2.89 -10.32
CA TYR A 654 -22.45 -3.02 -11.78
C TYR A 654 -21.14 -2.67 -12.48
N GLN A 655 -20.47 -1.59 -12.07
CA GLN A 655 -19.15 -1.26 -12.62
C GLN A 655 -18.12 -2.35 -12.29
N THR A 656 -18.11 -2.85 -11.04
CA THR A 656 -17.23 -3.93 -10.62
C THR A 656 -17.40 -5.18 -11.50
N LEU A 657 -18.64 -5.58 -11.78
CA LEU A 657 -18.93 -6.68 -12.68
C LEU A 657 -18.42 -6.41 -14.10
N ILE A 658 -18.70 -5.23 -14.67
CA ILE A 658 -18.23 -4.90 -16.03
C ILE A 658 -16.72 -5.06 -16.17
N GLY A 659 -15.97 -4.60 -15.16
CA GLY A 659 -14.53 -4.72 -15.14
C GLY A 659 -14.02 -6.16 -14.96
N ALA A 660 -14.55 -6.88 -13.97
CA ALA A 660 -13.94 -8.13 -13.49
C ALA A 660 -14.53 -9.43 -14.07
N PHE A 661 -15.61 -9.35 -14.86
CA PHE A 661 -16.29 -10.56 -15.37
C PHE A 661 -15.38 -11.42 -16.28
N PRO A 662 -15.33 -12.74 -16.10
CA PRO A 662 -14.39 -13.60 -16.81
C PRO A 662 -14.75 -13.78 -18.29
N PHE A 663 -13.76 -14.16 -19.11
CA PHE A 663 -14.01 -14.55 -20.50
C PHE A 663 -14.54 -15.99 -20.59
N PHE A 664 -14.13 -16.87 -19.68
CA PHE A 664 -14.44 -18.29 -19.77
C PHE A 664 -15.41 -18.75 -18.67
N GLU A 665 -16.34 -19.64 -19.04
CA GLU A 665 -17.39 -20.14 -18.14
C GLU A 665 -16.83 -20.87 -16.91
N HIS A 666 -15.69 -21.55 -17.04
CA HIS A 666 -15.06 -22.29 -15.93
C HIS A 666 -14.53 -21.38 -14.81
N GLU A 667 -14.31 -20.09 -15.09
CA GLU A 667 -13.87 -19.08 -14.11
C GLU A 667 -15.05 -18.40 -13.40
N TYR A 668 -16.28 -18.64 -13.84
CA TYR A 668 -17.46 -17.92 -13.36
C TYR A 668 -17.70 -18.14 -11.85
N ALA A 669 -17.57 -19.38 -11.38
CA ALA A 669 -17.82 -19.71 -9.98
C ALA A 669 -16.85 -18.97 -9.04
N ASP A 670 -15.55 -18.94 -9.40
CA ASP A 670 -14.53 -18.18 -8.68
C ASP A 670 -14.81 -16.67 -8.70
N CYS A 671 -15.21 -16.13 -9.87
CA CYS A 671 -15.58 -14.73 -10.00
C CYS A 671 -16.73 -14.33 -9.05
N VAL A 672 -17.76 -15.17 -8.89
CA VAL A 672 -18.88 -14.85 -7.98
C VAL A 672 -18.42 -14.74 -6.54
N GLU A 673 -17.58 -15.66 -6.07
CA GLU A 673 -17.03 -15.62 -4.70
C GLU A 673 -16.14 -14.40 -4.50
N ARG A 674 -15.25 -14.11 -5.44
CA ARG A 674 -14.39 -12.91 -5.41
C ARG A 674 -15.18 -11.62 -5.35
N VAL A 675 -16.26 -11.51 -6.12
CA VAL A 675 -17.15 -10.33 -6.11
C VAL A 675 -17.88 -10.20 -4.77
N LYS A 676 -18.33 -11.31 -4.15
CA LYS A 676 -18.94 -11.29 -2.82
C LYS A 676 -17.99 -10.75 -1.76
N ASP A 677 -16.76 -11.25 -1.74
CA ASP A 677 -15.74 -10.80 -0.79
C ASP A 677 -15.39 -9.32 -1.01
N TYR A 678 -15.28 -8.91 -2.29
CA TYR A 678 -15.02 -7.52 -2.64
C TYR A 678 -16.14 -6.59 -2.20
N VAL A 679 -17.43 -6.90 -2.44
CA VAL A 679 -18.51 -5.97 -2.05
C VAL A 679 -18.55 -5.78 -0.54
N LEU A 680 -18.27 -6.83 0.26
CA LEU A 680 -18.18 -6.72 1.72
C LEU A 680 -17.03 -5.80 2.14
N LYS A 681 -15.85 -5.93 1.52
CA LYS A 681 -14.73 -5.01 1.77
C LYS A 681 -15.11 -3.58 1.37
N ALA A 682 -15.68 -3.38 0.17
CA ALA A 682 -16.03 -2.07 -0.35
C ALA A 682 -17.00 -1.30 0.55
N ILE A 683 -18.08 -1.93 1.02
CA ILE A 683 -19.06 -1.27 1.89
C ILE A 683 -18.54 -1.00 3.31
N ARG A 684 -17.60 -1.85 3.80
CA ARG A 684 -16.91 -1.63 5.08
C ARG A 684 -15.90 -0.48 4.98
N GLU A 685 -15.23 -0.33 3.85
CA GLU A 685 -14.36 0.82 3.59
C GLU A 685 -15.16 2.11 3.37
N ALA A 686 -16.32 2.05 2.72
CA ALA A 686 -17.19 3.21 2.55
C ALA A 686 -17.69 3.81 3.88
N LYS A 687 -17.82 2.98 4.93
CA LYS A 687 -18.22 3.39 6.30
C LYS A 687 -19.60 4.08 6.35
N VAL A 688 -20.49 3.82 5.39
CA VAL A 688 -21.84 4.40 5.30
C VAL A 688 -22.85 3.60 6.12
N TYR A 689 -23.01 2.30 5.82
CA TYR A 689 -23.99 1.41 6.46
C TYR A 689 -23.37 0.37 7.38
N THR A 690 -22.10 0.03 7.15
CA THR A 690 -21.28 -0.91 7.91
C THR A 690 -19.84 -0.43 7.94
N ALA A 691 -19.04 -0.89 8.89
CA ALA A 691 -17.61 -0.60 8.97
C ALA A 691 -16.90 -1.78 9.64
N TRP A 692 -15.58 -1.92 9.43
CA TRP A 692 -14.77 -2.94 10.11
C TRP A 692 -14.95 -2.92 11.64
N LEU A 693 -15.07 -1.73 12.22
CA LEU A 693 -15.20 -1.54 13.66
C LEU A 693 -16.60 -1.80 14.22
N ARG A 694 -17.62 -1.73 13.35
CA ARG A 694 -19.04 -1.89 13.68
C ARG A 694 -19.77 -2.46 12.48
N GLN A 695 -19.78 -3.78 12.41
CA GLN A 695 -20.43 -4.51 11.33
C GLN A 695 -21.95 -4.41 11.47
N ASN A 696 -22.62 -4.17 10.35
CA ASN A 696 -24.06 -4.27 10.20
C ASN A 696 -24.38 -5.53 9.41
N SER A 697 -24.44 -6.67 10.09
CA SER A 697 -24.64 -7.99 9.46
C SER A 697 -25.91 -8.03 8.61
N THR A 698 -26.99 -7.33 9.00
CA THR A 698 -28.22 -7.26 8.20
C THR A 698 -27.98 -6.67 6.81
N TYR A 699 -27.18 -5.61 6.70
CA TYR A 699 -26.84 -5.00 5.41
C TYR A 699 -25.86 -5.87 4.62
N GLU A 700 -24.83 -6.38 5.30
CA GLU A 700 -23.82 -7.25 4.69
C GLU A 700 -24.43 -8.53 4.10
N ASP A 701 -25.24 -9.25 4.89
CA ASP A 701 -25.93 -10.46 4.45
C ASP A 701 -26.91 -10.17 3.31
N ALA A 702 -27.64 -9.05 3.38
CA ALA A 702 -28.57 -8.66 2.33
C ALA A 702 -27.85 -8.38 1.00
N PHE A 703 -26.68 -7.73 1.02
CA PHE A 703 -25.92 -7.46 -0.19
C PHE A 703 -25.28 -8.75 -0.74
N VAL A 704 -24.73 -9.61 0.12
CA VAL A 704 -24.22 -10.92 -0.32
C VAL A 704 -25.33 -11.77 -0.95
N ASP A 705 -26.52 -11.81 -0.36
CA ASP A 705 -27.67 -12.52 -0.93
C ASP A 705 -28.13 -11.90 -2.26
N PHE A 706 -28.09 -10.57 -2.37
CA PHE A 706 -28.35 -9.87 -3.64
C PHE A 706 -27.35 -10.31 -4.72
N VAL A 707 -26.04 -10.31 -4.43
CA VAL A 707 -25.01 -10.77 -5.38
C VAL A 707 -25.27 -12.22 -5.82
N LYS A 708 -25.52 -13.13 -4.87
CA LYS A 708 -25.82 -14.54 -5.17
C LYS A 708 -27.04 -14.69 -6.07
N SER A 709 -28.12 -13.95 -5.79
CA SER A 709 -29.36 -14.05 -6.56
C SER A 709 -29.21 -13.49 -7.97
N VAL A 710 -28.54 -12.34 -8.11
CA VAL A 710 -28.31 -11.69 -9.40
C VAL A 710 -27.40 -12.52 -10.29
N LEU A 711 -26.39 -13.18 -9.72
CA LEU A 711 -25.40 -13.98 -10.43
C LEU A 711 -25.71 -15.49 -10.44
N GLU A 712 -26.91 -15.91 -10.08
CA GLU A 712 -27.29 -17.32 -10.15
C GLU A 712 -27.22 -17.83 -11.61
N LEU A 713 -26.40 -18.85 -11.85
CA LEU A 713 -26.28 -19.47 -13.18
C LEU A 713 -27.56 -20.21 -13.54
N SER A 714 -28.39 -19.57 -14.36
CA SER A 714 -29.60 -20.16 -14.89
C SER A 714 -29.86 -19.65 -16.31
N LYS A 715 -30.30 -20.54 -17.20
CA LYS A 715 -30.72 -20.16 -18.57
C LYS A 715 -31.87 -19.17 -18.59
N ASN A 716 -32.60 -19.06 -17.49
CA ASN A 716 -33.73 -18.14 -17.31
C ASN A 716 -33.35 -16.90 -16.50
N ASN A 717 -32.08 -16.69 -16.13
CA ASN A 717 -31.66 -15.49 -15.40
C ASN A 717 -31.79 -14.24 -16.32
N PRO A 718 -32.76 -13.35 -16.07
CA PRO A 718 -33.01 -12.20 -16.93
C PRO A 718 -31.86 -11.18 -16.87
N PHE A 719 -31.16 -11.05 -15.74
CA PHE A 719 -30.03 -10.14 -15.62
C PHE A 719 -28.86 -10.61 -16.48
N LEU A 720 -28.42 -11.86 -16.35
CA LEU A 720 -27.30 -12.40 -17.14
C LEU A 720 -27.57 -12.34 -18.64
N LYS A 721 -28.82 -12.57 -19.06
CA LYS A 721 -29.23 -12.46 -20.47
C LYS A 721 -29.03 -11.05 -21.06
N GLU A 722 -29.29 -10.00 -20.28
CA GLU A 722 -29.10 -8.62 -20.71
C GLU A 722 -27.67 -8.12 -20.45
N PHE A 723 -27.04 -8.57 -19.36
CA PHE A 723 -25.71 -8.14 -18.92
C PHE A 723 -24.59 -8.69 -19.81
N ILE A 724 -24.59 -10.00 -20.09
CA ILE A 724 -23.47 -10.68 -20.79
C ILE A 724 -23.19 -10.06 -22.17
N PRO A 725 -24.18 -9.79 -23.05
CA PRO A 725 -23.90 -9.18 -24.35
C PRO A 725 -23.23 -7.81 -24.26
N PHE A 726 -23.69 -6.96 -23.32
CA PHE A 726 -23.09 -5.65 -23.10
C PHE A 726 -21.68 -5.77 -22.50
N GLN A 727 -21.49 -6.67 -21.53
CA GLN A 727 -20.18 -6.93 -20.94
C GLN A 727 -19.20 -7.45 -21.99
N GLN A 728 -19.61 -8.36 -22.89
CA GLN A 728 -18.78 -8.87 -23.98
C GLN A 728 -18.36 -7.77 -24.95
N GLN A 729 -19.27 -6.84 -25.27
CA GLN A 729 -18.95 -5.65 -26.05
C GLN A 729 -17.87 -4.80 -25.36
N VAL A 730 -18.04 -4.51 -24.06
CA VAL A 730 -17.05 -3.76 -23.28
C VAL A 730 -15.71 -4.50 -23.22
N ALA A 731 -15.73 -5.81 -22.98
CA ALA A 731 -14.53 -6.64 -22.91
C ALA A 731 -13.77 -6.67 -24.24
N PHE A 732 -14.50 -6.71 -25.37
CA PHE A 732 -13.93 -6.66 -26.71
C PHE A 732 -13.07 -5.42 -26.93
N TYR A 733 -13.59 -4.22 -26.60
CA TYR A 733 -12.82 -3.00 -26.71
C TYR A 733 -11.76 -2.85 -25.61
N GLY A 734 -12.04 -3.37 -24.41
CA GLY A 734 -11.10 -3.39 -23.28
C GLY A 734 -9.79 -4.11 -23.59
N ILE A 735 -9.82 -5.14 -24.44
CA ILE A 735 -8.61 -5.82 -24.96
C ILE A 735 -7.70 -4.81 -25.69
N PHE A 736 -8.25 -4.01 -26.60
CA PHE A 736 -7.45 -3.07 -27.38
C PHE A 736 -6.97 -1.86 -26.56
N ASN A 737 -7.77 -1.41 -25.58
CA ASN A 737 -7.32 -0.45 -24.57
C ASN A 737 -6.11 -0.98 -23.79
N SER A 738 -6.16 -2.25 -23.35
CA SER A 738 -5.06 -2.88 -22.62
C SER A 738 -3.78 -2.99 -23.47
N LEU A 739 -3.89 -3.39 -24.74
CA LEU A 739 -2.73 -3.43 -25.65
C LEU A 739 -2.09 -2.05 -25.82
N SER A 740 -2.91 -1.01 -25.96
CA SER A 740 -2.44 0.38 -26.07
C SER A 740 -1.78 0.84 -24.77
N GLN A 741 -2.40 0.57 -23.62
CA GLN A 741 -1.87 0.86 -22.29
C GLN A 741 -0.48 0.22 -22.07
N VAL A 742 -0.33 -1.07 -22.40
CA VAL A 742 0.93 -1.78 -22.23
C VAL A 742 2.03 -1.23 -23.13
N LEU A 743 1.74 -0.93 -24.40
CA LEU A 743 2.74 -0.34 -25.29
C LEU A 743 3.19 1.04 -24.79
N LEU A 744 2.24 1.88 -24.35
CA LEU A 744 2.55 3.18 -23.77
C LEU A 744 3.40 3.05 -22.50
N LYS A 745 3.05 2.13 -21.59
CA LYS A 745 3.86 1.79 -20.40
C LYS A 745 5.30 1.46 -20.75
N ILE A 746 5.51 0.61 -21.75
CA ILE A 746 6.85 0.14 -22.15
C ILE A 746 7.68 1.24 -22.81
N THR A 747 7.05 2.18 -23.51
CA THR A 747 7.76 3.10 -24.42
C THR A 747 7.87 4.54 -23.93
N SER A 748 7.04 4.94 -22.96
CA SER A 748 7.12 6.24 -22.30
C SER A 748 8.42 6.39 -21.47
N PRO A 749 8.81 7.63 -21.10
CA PRO A 749 9.91 7.87 -20.17
C PRO A 749 9.71 7.19 -18.82
N GLY A 750 10.78 6.65 -18.23
CA GLY A 750 10.74 5.83 -17.02
C GLY A 750 11.01 4.35 -17.27
N ILE A 751 11.00 3.58 -16.18
CA ILE A 751 11.25 2.14 -16.16
C ILE A 751 9.90 1.42 -16.06
N PRO A 752 9.44 0.67 -17.09
CA PRO A 752 8.19 -0.08 -17.02
C PRO A 752 8.24 -1.14 -15.93
N ASP A 753 7.17 -1.18 -15.14
CA ASP A 753 6.97 -2.15 -14.06
C ASP A 753 5.81 -3.10 -14.38
N PHE A 754 6.01 -4.38 -14.07
CA PHE A 754 5.02 -5.43 -14.24
C PHE A 754 4.77 -6.11 -12.90
N TYR A 755 3.52 -6.10 -12.46
CA TYR A 755 3.10 -6.91 -11.33
C TYR A 755 2.91 -8.36 -11.77
N GLN A 756 3.27 -9.32 -10.91
CA GLN A 756 3.20 -10.74 -11.24
C GLN A 756 1.86 -11.14 -11.86
N GLY A 757 1.92 -11.80 -13.02
CA GLY A 757 0.75 -12.30 -13.73
C GLY A 757 0.12 -11.34 -14.74
N THR A 758 0.48 -10.04 -14.73
CA THR A 758 -0.11 -8.99 -15.58
C THR A 758 0.31 -9.05 -17.05
N GLU A 759 1.22 -9.95 -17.41
CA GLU A 759 1.50 -10.28 -18.81
C GLU A 759 0.35 -10.98 -19.53
N LEU A 760 -0.61 -11.52 -18.76
CA LEU A 760 -1.94 -11.94 -19.23
C LEU A 760 -3.01 -10.96 -18.70
N TRP A 761 -4.30 -11.29 -18.87
CA TRP A 761 -5.38 -10.42 -18.39
C TRP A 761 -5.44 -10.38 -16.86
N ASP A 762 -5.34 -9.18 -16.29
CA ASP A 762 -5.45 -8.92 -14.85
C ASP A 762 -6.82 -8.36 -14.49
N PHE A 763 -7.72 -9.28 -14.14
CA PHE A 763 -9.06 -8.95 -13.64
C PHE A 763 -9.17 -8.97 -12.12
N SER A 764 -8.06 -8.75 -11.42
CA SER A 764 -8.04 -8.70 -9.96
C SER A 764 -8.77 -7.47 -9.42
N LEU A 765 -9.33 -7.62 -8.22
CA LEU A 765 -9.89 -6.55 -7.39
C LEU A 765 -8.89 -6.21 -6.27
N VAL A 766 -9.27 -5.33 -5.34
CA VAL A 766 -8.39 -4.90 -4.24
C VAL A 766 -7.93 -6.08 -3.39
N ASP A 767 -6.74 -5.97 -2.78
CA ASP A 767 -6.21 -6.87 -1.75
C ASP A 767 -7.31 -7.45 -0.84
N PRO A 768 -7.39 -8.77 -0.60
CA PRO A 768 -6.43 -9.81 -1.01
C PRO A 768 -6.61 -10.38 -2.42
N ASP A 769 -7.56 -9.90 -3.22
CA ASP A 769 -7.85 -10.51 -4.53
C ASP A 769 -6.70 -10.36 -5.54
N ASN A 770 -5.97 -9.24 -5.49
CA ASN A 770 -4.74 -9.01 -6.27
C ASN A 770 -3.50 -9.74 -5.72
N ARG A 771 -3.64 -10.58 -4.68
CA ARG A 771 -2.55 -11.39 -4.10
C ARG A 771 -2.72 -12.89 -4.36
N ARG A 772 -3.66 -13.27 -5.23
CA ARG A 772 -3.87 -14.66 -5.64
C ARG A 772 -2.60 -15.26 -6.28
N PRO A 773 -2.39 -16.59 -6.17
CA PRO A 773 -1.26 -17.26 -6.80
C PRO A 773 -1.24 -17.07 -8.32
N VAL A 774 -0.05 -17.03 -8.90
CA VAL A 774 0.16 -16.91 -10.35
C VAL A 774 0.55 -18.26 -10.93
N ASP A 775 -0.16 -18.71 -11.97
CA ASP A 775 0.17 -19.91 -12.72
C ASP A 775 1.29 -19.61 -13.74
N PHE A 776 2.54 -19.81 -13.31
CA PHE A 776 3.73 -19.63 -14.15
C PHE A 776 3.95 -20.77 -15.15
N GLU A 777 3.40 -21.96 -14.93
CA GLU A 777 3.55 -23.09 -15.86
C GLU A 777 2.83 -22.81 -17.18
N THR A 778 1.57 -22.35 -17.10
CA THR A 778 0.80 -21.94 -18.29
C THR A 778 1.51 -20.82 -19.04
N ARG A 779 2.03 -19.82 -18.32
CA ARG A 779 2.74 -18.66 -18.90
C ARG A 779 4.02 -19.06 -19.61
N GLN A 780 4.80 -19.97 -19.03
CA GLN A 780 5.99 -20.56 -19.66
C GLN A 780 5.64 -21.27 -20.96
N SER A 781 4.58 -22.09 -20.94
CA SER A 781 4.10 -22.81 -22.13
C SER A 781 3.67 -21.85 -23.24
N TYR A 782 2.91 -20.80 -22.90
CA TYR A 782 2.48 -19.78 -23.85
C TYR A 782 3.65 -19.00 -24.43
N LEU A 783 4.58 -18.55 -23.58
CA LEU A 783 5.77 -17.81 -24.02
C LEU A 783 6.62 -18.64 -24.99
N LYS A 784 6.89 -19.90 -24.65
CA LYS A 784 7.66 -20.81 -25.51
C LYS A 784 6.99 -20.99 -26.87
N THR A 785 5.68 -21.24 -26.88
CA THR A 785 4.90 -21.38 -28.12
C THR A 785 4.97 -20.10 -28.97
N ILE A 786 4.80 -18.93 -28.36
CA ILE A 786 4.89 -17.63 -29.04
C ILE A 786 6.27 -17.43 -29.65
N GLN A 787 7.35 -17.70 -28.90
CA GLN A 787 8.72 -17.53 -29.38
C GLN A 787 9.06 -18.48 -30.54
N GLU A 788 8.60 -19.73 -30.50
CA GLU A 788 8.79 -20.70 -31.59
C GLU A 788 8.04 -20.28 -32.87
N GLN A 789 6.78 -19.87 -32.73
CA GLN A 789 5.96 -19.46 -33.88
C GLN A 789 6.40 -18.11 -34.48
N THR A 790 6.88 -17.17 -33.64
CA THR A 790 7.44 -15.88 -34.08
C THR A 790 8.64 -16.07 -35.02
N LYS A 791 9.46 -17.11 -34.79
CA LYS A 791 10.61 -17.43 -35.67
C LYS A 791 10.20 -18.04 -37.01
N THR A 792 9.00 -18.64 -37.07
CA THR A 792 8.54 -19.39 -38.24
C THR A 792 7.72 -18.50 -39.17
N ASP A 793 6.65 -17.89 -38.64
CA ASP A 793 5.75 -17.01 -39.38
C ASP A 793 4.99 -16.11 -38.39
N ILE A 794 5.53 -14.91 -38.18
CA ILE A 794 4.99 -13.95 -37.22
C ILE A 794 3.60 -13.44 -37.62
N LEU A 795 3.32 -13.29 -38.93
CA LEU A 795 2.04 -12.76 -39.39
C LEU A 795 0.92 -13.78 -39.17
N LYS A 796 1.19 -15.06 -39.47
CA LYS A 796 0.25 -16.14 -39.16
C LYS A 796 -0.01 -16.29 -37.66
N LEU A 797 1.04 -16.14 -36.83
CA LEU A 797 0.88 -16.11 -35.38
C LEU A 797 -0.05 -14.95 -34.96
N ILE A 798 0.16 -13.74 -35.48
CA ILE A 798 -0.68 -12.58 -35.16
C ILE A 798 -2.15 -12.82 -35.52
N GLU A 799 -2.44 -13.39 -36.70
CA GLU A 799 -3.81 -13.74 -37.08
C GLU A 799 -4.45 -14.72 -36.08
N GLN A 800 -3.69 -15.73 -35.65
CA GLN A 800 -4.15 -16.67 -34.62
C GLN A 800 -4.41 -15.94 -33.28
N LEU A 801 -3.49 -15.09 -32.84
CA LEU A 801 -3.61 -14.34 -31.58
C LEU A 801 -4.81 -13.38 -31.60
N LEU A 802 -5.12 -12.74 -32.72
CA LEU A 802 -6.30 -11.89 -32.87
C LEU A 802 -7.60 -12.71 -32.75
N SER A 803 -7.64 -13.89 -33.37
CA SER A 803 -8.81 -14.78 -33.30
C SER A 803 -9.02 -15.45 -31.94
N THR A 804 -7.99 -15.49 -31.08
CA THR A 804 -8.01 -16.10 -29.74
C THR A 804 -7.65 -15.13 -28.62
N LYS A 805 -7.80 -13.81 -28.88
CA LYS A 805 -7.38 -12.71 -28.00
C LYS A 805 -7.87 -12.82 -26.54
N GLU A 806 -9.00 -13.47 -26.32
CA GLU A 806 -9.60 -13.69 -25.00
C GLU A 806 -8.67 -14.49 -24.06
N ASP A 807 -7.73 -15.30 -24.58
CA ASP A 807 -6.75 -16.05 -23.77
C ASP A 807 -5.48 -15.27 -23.38
N ALA A 808 -5.43 -13.99 -23.71
CA ALA A 808 -4.36 -13.04 -23.37
C ALA A 808 -2.99 -13.29 -24.01
N ARG A 809 -2.81 -14.33 -24.84
CA ARG A 809 -1.52 -14.55 -25.54
C ARG A 809 -1.13 -13.39 -26.44
N ILE A 810 -2.11 -12.64 -26.94
CA ILE A 810 -1.86 -11.40 -27.71
C ILE A 810 -1.17 -10.31 -26.88
N LYS A 811 -1.50 -10.19 -25.59
CA LYS A 811 -0.87 -9.25 -24.66
C LYS A 811 0.56 -9.69 -24.35
N LEU A 812 0.74 -10.98 -24.04
CA LEU A 812 2.06 -11.58 -23.81
C LEU A 812 2.98 -11.41 -25.04
N PHE A 813 2.48 -11.65 -26.25
CA PHE A 813 3.23 -11.42 -27.49
C PHE A 813 3.67 -9.96 -27.63
N LEU A 814 2.77 -9.00 -27.42
CA LEU A 814 3.09 -7.58 -27.46
C LEU A 814 4.20 -7.22 -26.46
N ILE A 815 4.09 -7.71 -25.22
CA ILE A 815 5.08 -7.45 -24.17
C ILE A 815 6.45 -7.96 -24.61
N VAL A 816 6.55 -9.21 -25.05
CA VAL A 816 7.83 -9.82 -25.48
C VAL A 816 8.47 -9.01 -26.62
N GLN A 817 7.69 -8.65 -27.65
CA GLN A 817 8.19 -7.90 -28.79
C GLN A 817 8.61 -6.48 -28.41
N ALA A 818 7.81 -5.78 -27.60
CA ALA A 818 8.10 -4.42 -27.18
C ALA A 818 9.26 -4.34 -26.18
N LEU A 819 9.38 -5.30 -25.25
CA LEU A 819 10.52 -5.38 -24.32
C LEU A 819 11.81 -5.75 -25.04
N LYS A 820 11.75 -6.66 -26.03
CA LYS A 820 12.89 -6.93 -26.90
C LYS A 820 13.36 -5.66 -27.62
N ALA A 821 12.43 -4.92 -28.22
CA ALA A 821 12.73 -3.64 -28.87
C ALA A 821 13.32 -2.63 -27.87
N ARG A 822 12.79 -2.57 -26.64
CA ARG A 822 13.33 -1.71 -25.59
C ARG A 822 14.78 -2.04 -25.25
N THR A 823 15.08 -3.33 -25.05
CA THR A 823 16.43 -3.82 -24.72
C THR A 823 17.43 -3.56 -25.85
N GLU A 824 17.05 -3.81 -27.11
CA GLU A 824 17.90 -3.54 -28.29
C GLU A 824 18.17 -2.04 -28.53
N ASN A 825 17.41 -1.16 -27.87
CA ASN A 825 17.43 0.28 -28.08
C ASN A 825 17.53 1.08 -26.77
N ILE A 826 18.16 0.50 -25.75
CA ILE A 826 18.10 1.01 -24.39
C ILE A 826 18.56 2.47 -24.25
N ASP A 827 19.55 2.90 -25.04
CA ASP A 827 20.03 4.29 -25.06
C ASP A 827 18.92 5.29 -25.42
N VAL A 828 18.00 4.90 -26.33
CA VAL A 828 16.87 5.73 -26.73
C VAL A 828 15.83 5.82 -25.61
N PHE A 829 15.55 4.71 -24.93
CA PHE A 829 14.54 4.68 -23.88
C PHE A 829 15.00 5.32 -22.57
N ASN A 830 16.29 5.24 -22.24
CA ASN A 830 16.86 5.84 -21.03
C ASN A 830 17.15 7.34 -21.19
N ALA A 831 17.70 7.75 -22.34
CA ALA A 831 18.21 9.11 -22.53
C ALA A 831 17.55 9.88 -23.68
N GLY A 832 16.69 9.23 -24.47
CA GLY A 832 16.07 9.86 -25.64
C GLY A 832 15.00 10.87 -25.29
N ASN A 833 14.98 11.96 -26.05
CA ASN A 833 13.97 13.00 -25.95
C ASN A 833 12.57 12.42 -26.16
N TYR A 834 11.57 12.99 -25.50
CA TYR A 834 10.16 12.69 -25.73
C TYR A 834 9.54 13.78 -26.60
N LEU A 835 9.12 13.42 -27.81
CA LEU A 835 8.51 14.33 -28.77
C LEU A 835 7.10 13.84 -29.15
N PRO A 836 6.02 14.48 -28.67
CA PRO A 836 4.68 14.22 -29.18
C PRO A 836 4.62 14.43 -30.69
N LEU A 837 3.93 13.53 -31.41
CA LEU A 837 3.77 13.66 -32.85
C LEU A 837 2.40 14.25 -33.18
N GLU A 838 2.38 15.14 -34.17
CA GLU A 838 1.15 15.70 -34.72
C GLU A 838 0.42 14.61 -35.52
N VAL A 839 -0.84 14.35 -35.14
CA VAL A 839 -1.76 13.45 -35.85
C VAL A 839 -2.74 14.29 -36.64
N SER A 840 -3.03 13.91 -37.88
CA SER A 840 -4.01 14.59 -38.74
C SER A 840 -4.95 13.57 -39.39
N GLY A 841 -6.11 14.02 -39.86
CA GLY A 841 -7.13 13.20 -40.52
C GLY A 841 -8.34 12.92 -39.64
N GLN A 842 -9.28 12.11 -40.13
CA GLN A 842 -10.60 11.93 -39.49
C GLN A 842 -10.52 11.42 -38.05
N PHE A 843 -9.59 10.51 -37.75
CA PHE A 843 -9.48 9.86 -36.42
C PHE A 843 -8.26 10.34 -35.63
N GLN A 844 -7.86 11.60 -35.77
CA GLN A 844 -6.67 12.14 -35.07
C GLN A 844 -6.73 11.99 -33.54
N GLU A 845 -7.91 12.16 -32.93
CA GLU A 845 -8.10 12.05 -31.46
C GLU A 845 -8.08 10.59 -30.96
N HIS A 846 -8.07 9.62 -31.88
CA HIS A 846 -8.03 8.20 -31.59
C HIS A 846 -6.61 7.65 -31.50
N ILE A 847 -5.57 8.46 -31.70
CA ILE A 847 -4.18 8.00 -31.71
C ILE A 847 -3.36 8.78 -30.68
N VAL A 848 -2.67 8.04 -29.83
CA VAL A 848 -1.56 8.52 -29.01
C VAL A 848 -0.27 8.19 -29.75
N ALA A 849 0.47 9.21 -30.18
CA ALA A 849 1.73 9.02 -30.89
C ALA A 849 2.84 9.95 -30.38
N PHE A 850 4.02 9.38 -30.17
CA PHE A 850 5.22 10.12 -29.81
C PHE A 850 6.48 9.43 -30.33
N ALA A 851 7.51 10.23 -30.56
CA ALA A 851 8.85 9.78 -30.89
C ALA A 851 9.76 9.84 -29.65
N ARG A 852 10.58 8.79 -29.49
CA ARG A 852 11.78 8.78 -28.64
C ARG A 852 13.00 8.84 -29.54
N SER A 853 13.82 9.87 -29.39
CA SER A 853 15.00 10.07 -30.24
C SER A 853 16.26 10.30 -29.42
N HIS A 854 17.32 9.55 -29.73
CA HIS A 854 18.64 9.74 -29.17
C HIS A 854 19.70 9.49 -30.25
N ARG A 855 20.57 10.48 -30.46
CA ARG A 855 21.59 10.48 -31.54
C ARG A 855 20.94 10.26 -32.91
N HIS A 856 21.29 9.19 -33.63
CA HIS A 856 20.78 8.88 -34.97
C HIS A 856 19.60 7.89 -34.97
N LYS A 857 19.12 7.48 -33.79
CA LYS A 857 18.06 6.49 -33.68
C LYS A 857 16.79 7.13 -33.16
N THR A 858 15.69 6.86 -33.86
CA THR A 858 14.35 7.32 -33.51
C THR A 858 13.41 6.12 -33.43
N ILE A 859 12.55 6.13 -32.42
CA ILE A 859 11.52 5.13 -32.21
C ILE A 859 10.19 5.85 -32.11
N ILE A 860 9.17 5.39 -32.82
CA ILE A 860 7.83 5.98 -32.81
C ILE A 860 6.86 4.96 -32.22
N THR A 861 6.15 5.39 -31.18
CA THR A 861 5.03 4.65 -30.59
C THR A 861 3.74 5.13 -31.23
N ILE A 862 2.87 4.20 -31.61
CA ILE A 862 1.51 4.47 -32.11
C ILE A 862 0.53 3.57 -31.37
N ALA A 863 -0.32 4.18 -30.53
CA ALA A 863 -1.27 3.47 -29.69
C ALA A 863 -2.68 4.08 -29.84
N PRO A 864 -3.66 3.31 -30.34
CA PRO A 864 -5.03 3.78 -30.43
C PRO A 864 -5.76 3.95 -29.09
N ARG A 865 -6.82 4.77 -29.11
CA ARG A 865 -7.81 4.94 -28.04
C ARG A 865 -9.18 5.21 -28.65
N PHE A 866 -10.22 5.09 -27.85
CA PHE A 866 -11.60 5.40 -28.23
C PHE A 866 -12.18 4.52 -29.35
N PHE A 867 -12.14 3.21 -29.16
CA PHE A 867 -12.44 2.25 -30.22
C PHE A 867 -13.93 2.18 -30.59
N THR A 868 -14.85 2.59 -29.71
CA THR A 868 -16.30 2.43 -29.94
C THR A 868 -16.82 3.25 -31.12
N ARG A 869 -16.17 4.37 -31.44
CA ARG A 869 -16.48 5.21 -32.62
C ARG A 869 -15.69 4.82 -33.87
N LEU A 870 -14.74 3.88 -33.74
CA LEU A 870 -13.85 3.46 -34.82
C LEU A 870 -14.30 2.15 -35.48
N ILE A 871 -14.69 1.16 -34.68
CA ILE A 871 -15.04 -0.19 -35.16
C ILE A 871 -16.28 -0.75 -34.44
N GLN A 872 -17.00 -1.65 -35.10
CA GLN A 872 -18.08 -2.41 -34.46
C GLN A 872 -17.54 -3.63 -33.69
N PRO A 873 -18.29 -4.17 -32.71
CA PRO A 873 -17.88 -5.40 -32.02
C PRO A 873 -17.68 -6.56 -33.01
N GLY A 874 -16.51 -7.19 -32.96
CA GLY A 874 -16.09 -8.25 -33.88
C GLY A 874 -15.22 -7.80 -35.05
N GLU A 875 -15.10 -6.49 -35.31
CA GLU A 875 -14.19 -5.93 -36.31
C GLU A 875 -12.84 -5.56 -35.70
N TYR A 876 -11.73 -5.74 -36.43
CA TYR A 876 -10.41 -5.35 -35.91
C TYR A 876 -10.07 -3.89 -36.29
N PRO A 877 -9.35 -3.13 -35.43
CA PRO A 877 -8.91 -1.77 -35.73
C PRO A 877 -7.71 -1.76 -36.68
N LEU A 878 -7.82 -2.47 -37.80
CA LEU A 878 -6.70 -2.75 -38.70
C LEU A 878 -6.93 -2.21 -40.09
N GLY A 879 -5.85 -1.71 -40.70
CA GLY A 879 -5.81 -1.35 -42.12
C GLY A 879 -6.39 0.02 -42.46
N GLN A 880 -6.15 0.43 -43.70
CA GLN A 880 -6.51 1.75 -44.21
C GLN A 880 -8.02 2.00 -44.29
N GLN A 881 -8.84 0.96 -44.46
CA GLN A 881 -10.30 1.14 -44.51
C GLN A 881 -10.86 1.65 -43.18
N VAL A 882 -10.30 1.20 -42.06
CA VAL A 882 -10.70 1.64 -40.71
C VAL A 882 -10.15 3.03 -40.41
N TRP A 883 -8.85 3.22 -40.64
CA TRP A 883 -8.13 4.44 -40.25
C TRP A 883 -8.23 5.60 -41.24
N GLN A 884 -8.75 5.35 -42.45
CA GLN A 884 -8.97 6.32 -43.51
C GLN A 884 -7.72 7.18 -43.81
N ASP A 885 -7.85 8.50 -43.76
CA ASP A 885 -6.79 9.48 -44.05
C ASP A 885 -5.91 9.80 -42.81
N THR A 886 -6.11 9.09 -41.69
CA THR A 886 -5.39 9.35 -40.44
C THR A 886 -3.89 9.11 -40.63
N SER A 887 -3.09 10.13 -40.35
CA SER A 887 -1.65 10.14 -40.58
C SER A 887 -0.87 10.83 -39.47
N LEU A 888 0.39 10.44 -39.33
CA LEU A 888 1.36 11.02 -38.42
C LEU A 888 2.33 11.87 -39.21
N LYS A 889 2.60 13.08 -38.73
CA LYS A 889 3.66 13.93 -39.26
C LYS A 889 4.99 13.57 -38.62
N LEU A 890 5.99 13.28 -39.45
CA LEU A 890 7.32 12.93 -38.99
C LEU A 890 8.20 14.17 -38.74
N PRO A 891 9.12 14.12 -37.76
CA PRO A 891 10.15 15.14 -37.60
C PRO A 891 11.03 15.25 -38.86
N SER A 892 11.46 16.47 -39.21
CA SER A 892 12.33 16.67 -40.38
C SER A 892 13.66 15.90 -40.24
N GLY A 893 14.10 15.26 -41.32
CA GLY A 893 15.36 14.52 -41.35
C GLY A 893 15.30 13.11 -40.78
N THR A 894 14.11 12.55 -40.54
CA THR A 894 13.96 11.14 -40.20
C THR A 894 14.17 10.22 -41.42
N PRO A 895 14.66 8.98 -41.23
CA PRO A 895 14.79 8.00 -42.30
C PRO A 895 13.46 7.69 -42.99
N SER A 896 13.53 7.32 -44.27
CA SER A 896 12.36 6.94 -45.06
C SER A 896 11.90 5.50 -44.81
N ALA A 897 12.74 4.67 -44.17
CA ALA A 897 12.45 3.27 -43.89
C ALA A 897 12.40 3.02 -42.38
N TRP A 898 11.32 2.37 -41.96
CA TRP A 898 11.06 2.02 -40.56
C TRP A 898 10.77 0.54 -40.47
N LYS A 899 11.20 -0.07 -39.37
CA LYS A 899 10.82 -1.44 -39.04
C LYS A 899 9.84 -1.43 -37.87
N ASP A 900 8.67 -2.02 -38.06
CA ASP A 900 7.77 -2.28 -36.94
C ASP A 900 8.33 -3.44 -36.10
N ALA A 901 8.76 -3.14 -34.88
CA ALA A 901 9.35 -4.12 -33.98
C ALA A 901 8.35 -5.19 -33.52
N ILE A 902 7.05 -4.93 -33.61
CA ILE A 902 6.00 -5.87 -33.22
C ILE A 902 5.81 -6.91 -34.33
N THR A 903 5.55 -6.46 -35.55
CA THR A 903 5.19 -7.32 -36.70
C THR A 903 6.36 -7.74 -37.57
N GLY A 904 7.52 -7.11 -37.40
CA GLY A 904 8.72 -7.31 -38.21
C GLY A 904 8.64 -6.73 -39.62
N GLN A 905 7.54 -6.05 -39.98
CA GLN A 905 7.33 -5.51 -41.32
C GLN A 905 8.04 -4.15 -41.51
N THR A 906 8.38 -3.84 -42.75
CA THR A 906 8.93 -2.53 -43.12
C THR A 906 7.81 -1.57 -43.49
N VAL A 907 7.85 -0.37 -42.93
CA VAL A 907 6.95 0.75 -43.24
C VAL A 907 7.77 1.83 -43.94
N GLN A 908 7.37 2.17 -45.17
CA GLN A 908 7.97 3.26 -45.92
C GLN A 908 7.26 4.57 -45.59
N ALA A 909 8.05 5.61 -45.32
CA ALA A 909 7.58 6.92 -44.93
C ALA A 909 8.36 8.01 -45.67
N SER A 910 7.71 9.15 -45.87
CA SER A 910 8.38 10.38 -46.31
C SER A 910 8.26 11.41 -45.19
N ASP A 911 7.42 12.42 -45.37
CA ASP A 911 7.11 13.41 -44.34
C ASP A 911 5.94 12.98 -43.44
N THR A 912 5.13 12.03 -43.91
CA THR A 912 3.96 11.50 -43.20
C THR A 912 3.91 9.98 -43.24
N ILE A 913 3.37 9.36 -42.18
CA ILE A 913 3.05 7.94 -42.10
C ILE A 913 1.53 7.76 -42.00
N LEU A 914 0.94 6.93 -42.86
CA LEU A 914 -0.46 6.55 -42.72
C LEU A 914 -0.62 5.55 -41.57
N VAL A 915 -1.51 5.87 -40.63
CA VAL A 915 -1.80 5.00 -39.48
C VAL A 915 -2.35 3.66 -39.95
N GLY A 916 -3.24 3.67 -40.96
CA GLY A 916 -3.82 2.45 -41.52
C GLY A 916 -2.83 1.49 -42.19
N GLU A 917 -1.74 2.00 -42.77
CA GLU A 917 -0.65 1.17 -43.30
C GLU A 917 0.19 0.58 -42.17
N THR A 918 0.38 1.35 -41.09
CA THR A 918 1.19 0.93 -39.96
C THR A 918 0.46 -0.10 -39.09
N LEU A 919 -0.84 0.10 -38.86
CA LEU A 919 -1.71 -0.80 -38.10
C LEU A 919 -2.39 -1.82 -39.02
N LYS A 920 -1.69 -2.30 -40.04
CA LYS A 920 -2.25 -3.26 -41.01
C LYS A 920 -2.39 -4.66 -40.43
N HIS A 921 -1.43 -5.07 -39.59
CA HIS A 921 -1.35 -6.44 -39.07
C HIS A 921 -1.61 -6.51 -37.57
N PHE A 922 -1.27 -5.47 -36.80
CA PHE A 922 -1.42 -5.46 -35.34
C PHE A 922 -2.08 -4.15 -34.85
N PRO A 923 -2.88 -4.18 -33.76
CA PRO A 923 -3.65 -3.01 -33.30
C PRO A 923 -2.83 -1.81 -32.79
N VAL A 924 -1.54 -2.01 -32.53
CA VAL A 924 -0.59 -0.98 -32.08
C VAL A 924 0.73 -1.16 -32.83
N ALA A 925 1.58 -0.14 -32.88
CA ALA A 925 2.85 -0.21 -33.59
C ALA A 925 4.01 0.44 -32.83
N LEU A 926 5.21 -0.14 -33.00
CA LEU A 926 6.46 0.38 -32.48
C LEU A 926 7.49 0.44 -33.60
N LEU A 927 7.61 1.59 -34.24
CA LEU A 927 8.49 1.79 -35.38
C LEU A 927 9.90 2.15 -34.93
N VAL A 928 10.90 1.41 -35.40
CA VAL A 928 12.31 1.69 -35.17
C VAL A 928 12.93 2.16 -36.48
N SER A 929 13.63 3.30 -36.45
CA SER A 929 14.29 3.85 -37.63
C SER A 929 15.37 2.89 -38.15
N GLU A 930 15.35 2.57 -39.44
CA GLU A 930 16.42 1.82 -40.10
C GLU A 930 17.58 2.78 -40.45
N SER A 931 18.81 2.26 -40.36
CA SER A 931 20.06 3.04 -40.55
C SER A 931 20.37 3.26 -42.02
#